data_AF-A0A093YV64-F1
#
_entry.id   AF-A0A093YV64-F1
#
_cell.length_a   1.000
_cell.length_b   1.000
_cell.length_c   1.000
_cell.angle_alpha   90.00
_cell.angle_beta   90.00
_cell.angle_gamma   90.00
#
_symmetry.space_group_name_H-M   'P 1'
#
loop_
_entity.id
_entity.type
_entity.pdbx_description
1 polymer ?
#
loop_
_entity_poly.entity_id
_entity_poly.type
_entity_poly.pdbx_seq_one_letter_code
_entity_poly.pdbx_strand_id
1 'polypeptide(L)'
;MPQDISRETNTKVLIACLCVATIFVSMRCVARWYKTRGLPLAAEDLFMYLAVVSFAITCALYLATMPTFYNVNEVMVGKMKPYASLQTDLVAMLKEFFAVQIFFWLTLWAVKWSLLFMFKGLTNGIPLYTNIWWGALAFTVITFIGCVVSNFTSCSSMDAWFTAGLCDTPRDARAKAISLWYCMAVDVLGDLLIMIIPIRVLVTLRITLVQKLSIGVVFAVGIITMVFAIVRVISLNSSVNGGQVSTQWLMLWAGIEGAVVIIVGCLPSFAIFIRGRVEESRAHYDVYPPNVSSKGSHNLTHLQHSRIKSAARNESLMLEDMELNSWEQDRRSSKSLVGNGIIVTQAWSQKSHKETAVDMEMERRQKMGLTGVSVQSHAVESRKHDGAASGRQQISLNAGWRFERFTTNPDSLSYDVLKQWILPSGNDFISGTKYERPTGTPPGGDVSYVQESFDDKSWEAVDLPHDWAIKGPFNAPGISGEMGRLPSNGVGWYRRSVTLSAEDIADGRSTFLDIDGAMSYSAVWVNGYLVGGWPYGYNSFRLDLTGHLKAGSNLLAVRLDNALDSSRYYPGAGIYRNIWLVKADATHVGQFGTYITTPTVSKKSASLDLTVEVENQKSTSQKVTISTKVYEYDPLAKKAKGKAVATFPDVSVEVAAGSKGSADSSATVRNPKLWGPAPAQTPNLHVAITTLSVAGVKIDTYETQFGIRSVVHDATKGVLINDEAVRIQGTCNHHDQGSLGSAFNIRAGERQLQMLQEMGGNALRTSHNPPAPEFLDLSDRLGMIVLDEIFDTWSTQKKSHDFHLIFPEWHEQDLRAFIRRDRNHPSVIAWSIGNEIPDQSDPATGKIAQELRNIVREEDLTRPVTQGMNSASAGDLTAQTMDIEGLNYQGEGHGNDTSSTFPSFRVAFPDKLIYTSESASTVSSRGIYVFPVTRENNAVFGPDSGEDVEARHLSDYGLYEPSWGASPDKVFAAQDEHPYVAGEYVWTGWDYVGEPTPFDTSRSSYFGIIDMAGFKKDRFFQYQSRWRSDFPMAHILPHWTWPDRVGLVTPVHVFSSADEAELFVNGKSAGRVKPAKSSNRFRWDDVVYQPGDLRVVTYKNGKKWAVDTKRTVGSAAKLIMTADRSAIGLDDDLSFISIAVVDSKGDTVPQASNSITFSISGPGTIVSTDNGDPTDMTAFPSLTRNAFNGHALAIVRASGAGTITVSATASGIKGAKVTLKAR
;
A
#
# COMPACT_ATOMS: atom_id res chain seq x y z
N MET A 1 6.70 -31.17 -11.18
CA MET A 1 5.71 -31.96 -11.95
C MET A 1 4.32 -31.45 -11.59
N PRO A 2 3.40 -31.24 -12.54
CA PRO A 2 2.01 -30.96 -12.19
C PRO A 2 1.43 -32.16 -11.44
N GLN A 3 0.62 -31.92 -10.41
CA GLN A 3 -0.03 -33.00 -9.67
C GLN A 3 -1.12 -33.63 -10.57
N ASP A 4 -0.99 -34.94 -10.83
CA ASP A 4 -2.05 -35.75 -11.43
C ASP A 4 -3.29 -35.69 -10.51
N ILE A 5 -4.47 -35.48 -11.08
CA ILE A 5 -5.70 -35.37 -10.30
C ILE A 5 -6.06 -36.74 -9.77
N SER A 6 -6.46 -36.83 -8.49
CA SER A 6 -6.89 -38.12 -7.95
C SER A 6 -8.16 -38.63 -8.62
N ARG A 7 -8.25 -39.95 -8.81
CA ARG A 7 -9.47 -40.61 -9.31
C ARG A 7 -10.69 -40.24 -8.46
N GLU A 8 -10.53 -40.14 -7.14
CA GLU A 8 -11.63 -39.74 -6.24
C GLU A 8 -12.10 -38.31 -6.51
N THR A 9 -11.17 -37.38 -6.76
CA THR A 9 -11.46 -35.99 -7.10
C THR A 9 -12.25 -35.90 -8.41
N ASN A 10 -11.78 -36.52 -9.50
CA ASN A 10 -12.48 -36.48 -10.79
C ASN A 10 -13.89 -37.11 -10.70
N THR A 11 -14.08 -38.18 -9.92
CA THR A 11 -15.39 -38.81 -9.74
C THR A 11 -16.34 -37.88 -8.99
N LYS A 12 -15.89 -37.26 -7.89
CA LYS A 12 -16.69 -36.29 -7.12
C LYS A 12 -17.09 -35.09 -7.97
N VAL A 13 -16.15 -34.52 -8.74
CA VAL A 13 -16.44 -33.35 -9.60
C VAL A 13 -17.41 -33.71 -10.72
N LEU A 14 -17.23 -34.82 -11.45
CA LEU A 14 -18.16 -35.22 -12.52
C LEU A 14 -19.58 -35.46 -12.00
N ILE A 15 -19.72 -36.10 -10.83
CA ILE A 15 -21.04 -36.31 -10.19
C ILE A 15 -21.65 -34.96 -9.77
N ALA A 16 -20.88 -34.08 -9.12
CA ALA A 16 -21.35 -32.76 -8.71
C ALA A 16 -21.80 -31.91 -9.91
N CYS A 17 -21.01 -31.88 -10.98
CA CYS A 17 -21.33 -31.21 -12.24
C CYS A 17 -22.65 -31.71 -12.85
N LEU A 18 -22.85 -33.03 -12.92
CA LEU A 18 -24.09 -33.63 -13.42
C LEU A 18 -25.29 -33.29 -12.53
N CYS A 19 -25.15 -33.40 -11.20
CA CYS A 19 -26.20 -33.04 -10.25
C CYS A 19 -26.63 -31.57 -10.40
N VAL A 20 -25.69 -30.63 -10.41
CA VAL A 20 -25.98 -29.18 -10.54
C VAL A 20 -26.62 -28.87 -11.90
N ALA A 21 -26.09 -29.40 -13.01
CA ALA A 21 -26.69 -29.22 -14.34
C ALA A 21 -28.15 -29.73 -14.38
N THR A 22 -28.41 -30.89 -13.76
CA THR A 22 -29.75 -31.50 -13.68
C THR A 22 -30.70 -30.66 -12.84
N ILE A 23 -30.24 -30.13 -11.70
CA ILE A 23 -31.01 -29.20 -10.85
C ILE A 23 -31.39 -27.93 -11.64
N PHE A 24 -30.44 -27.32 -12.36
CA PHE A 24 -30.71 -26.08 -13.11
C PHE A 24 -31.74 -26.30 -14.24
N VAL A 25 -31.66 -27.41 -14.99
CA VAL A 25 -32.68 -27.75 -15.99
C VAL A 25 -34.03 -28.05 -15.34
N SER A 26 -34.06 -28.77 -14.21
CA SER A 26 -35.29 -29.05 -13.45
C SER A 26 -35.95 -27.75 -12.95
N MET A 27 -35.16 -26.83 -12.41
CA MET A 27 -35.62 -25.50 -12.00
C MET A 27 -36.17 -24.72 -13.21
N ARG A 28 -35.53 -24.79 -14.39
CA ARG A 28 -36.03 -24.16 -15.62
C ARG A 28 -37.38 -24.72 -16.02
N CYS A 29 -37.57 -26.04 -15.94
CA CYS A 29 -38.85 -26.69 -16.18
C CYS A 29 -39.94 -26.15 -15.24
N VAL A 30 -39.66 -26.08 -13.94
CA VAL A 30 -40.61 -25.57 -12.92
C VAL A 30 -40.94 -24.09 -13.17
N ALA A 31 -39.94 -23.26 -13.46
CA ALA A 31 -40.12 -21.83 -13.75
C ALA A 31 -41.01 -21.58 -14.98
N ARG A 32 -40.82 -22.37 -16.04
CA ARG A 32 -41.65 -22.29 -17.26
C ARG A 32 -43.05 -22.88 -17.04
N TRP A 33 -43.17 -24.03 -16.37
CA TRP A 33 -44.45 -24.64 -16.01
C TRP A 33 -45.32 -23.71 -15.15
N TYR A 34 -44.72 -22.98 -14.20
CA TYR A 34 -45.44 -22.00 -13.38
C TYR A 34 -46.09 -20.88 -14.23
N LYS A 35 -45.41 -20.48 -15.32
CA LYS A 35 -45.88 -19.43 -16.25
C LYS A 35 -46.89 -19.96 -17.29
N THR A 36 -46.71 -21.14 -17.85
CA THR A 36 -47.54 -21.68 -18.95
C THR A 36 -48.60 -22.68 -18.50
N ARG A 37 -48.55 -23.15 -17.25
CA ARG A 37 -49.42 -24.20 -16.67
C ARG A 37 -49.43 -25.53 -17.46
N GLY A 38 -48.38 -25.79 -18.23
CA GLY A 38 -48.19 -27.00 -19.02
C GLY A 38 -46.71 -27.36 -19.16
N LEU A 39 -46.40 -28.55 -19.66
CA LEU A 39 -45.01 -28.99 -19.88
C LEU A 39 -44.31 -28.08 -20.91
N PRO A 40 -43.07 -27.63 -20.67
CA PRO A 40 -42.35 -26.80 -21.62
C PRO A 40 -41.88 -27.66 -22.80
N LEU A 41 -42.58 -27.55 -23.93
CA LEU A 41 -42.31 -28.26 -25.19
C LEU A 41 -41.92 -27.30 -26.33
N ALA A 42 -41.48 -26.09 -25.98
CA ALA A 42 -40.95 -25.14 -26.95
C ALA A 42 -39.57 -25.62 -27.48
N ALA A 43 -39.18 -25.17 -28.67
CA ALA A 43 -37.94 -25.62 -29.30
C ALA A 43 -36.71 -25.36 -28.40
N GLU A 44 -36.67 -24.23 -27.70
CA GLU A 44 -35.57 -23.93 -26.79
C GLU A 44 -35.51 -24.84 -25.55
N ASP A 45 -36.63 -25.43 -25.12
CA ASP A 45 -36.64 -26.36 -23.99
C ASP A 45 -36.29 -27.78 -24.44
N LEU A 46 -36.78 -28.21 -25.61
CA LEU A 46 -36.40 -29.47 -26.24
C LEU A 46 -34.87 -29.58 -26.45
N PHE A 47 -34.23 -28.50 -26.91
CA PHE A 47 -32.77 -28.47 -27.03
C PHE A 47 -32.06 -28.44 -25.66
N MET A 48 -32.65 -27.85 -24.63
CA MET A 48 -32.07 -27.92 -23.27
C MET A 48 -32.17 -29.34 -22.67
N TYR A 49 -33.25 -30.07 -22.95
CA TYR A 49 -33.37 -31.49 -22.58
C TYR A 49 -32.37 -32.36 -23.34
N LEU A 50 -32.17 -32.09 -24.63
CA LEU A 50 -31.14 -32.76 -25.43
C LEU A 50 -29.73 -32.50 -24.86
N ALA A 51 -29.45 -31.28 -24.40
CA ALA A 51 -28.18 -30.93 -23.76
C ALA A 51 -27.95 -31.74 -22.48
N VAL A 52 -28.90 -31.76 -21.53
CA VAL A 52 -28.70 -32.48 -20.25
C VAL A 52 -28.66 -34.00 -20.42
N VAL A 53 -29.42 -34.56 -21.37
CA VAL A 53 -29.33 -36.00 -21.71
C VAL A 53 -27.97 -36.33 -22.33
N SER A 54 -27.47 -35.50 -23.26
CA SER A 54 -26.14 -35.69 -23.86
C SER A 54 -25.02 -35.54 -22.84
N PHE A 55 -25.16 -34.62 -21.88
CA PHE A 55 -24.21 -34.44 -20.79
C PHE A 55 -24.25 -35.59 -19.78
N ALA A 56 -25.44 -36.13 -19.47
CA ALA A 56 -25.59 -37.32 -18.63
C ALA A 56 -24.93 -38.54 -19.28
N ILE A 57 -25.10 -38.75 -20.60
CA ILE A 57 -24.40 -39.80 -21.36
C ILE A 57 -22.88 -39.57 -21.31
N THR A 58 -22.42 -38.32 -21.52
CA THR A 58 -21.00 -37.95 -21.43
C THR A 58 -20.41 -38.28 -20.06
N CYS A 59 -21.09 -37.91 -18.98
CA CYS A 59 -20.67 -38.20 -17.61
C CYS A 59 -20.70 -39.71 -17.30
N ALA A 60 -21.72 -40.44 -17.75
CA ALA A 60 -21.81 -41.88 -17.56
C ALA A 60 -20.67 -42.64 -18.26
N LEU A 61 -20.36 -42.27 -19.51
CA LEU A 61 -19.22 -42.83 -20.25
C LEU A 61 -17.88 -42.47 -19.59
N TYR A 62 -17.71 -41.23 -19.11
CA TYR A 62 -16.50 -40.85 -18.36
C TYR A 62 -16.36 -41.61 -17.03
N LEU A 63 -17.45 -41.84 -16.29
CA LEU A 63 -17.41 -42.60 -15.04
C LEU A 63 -17.16 -44.10 -15.28
N ALA A 64 -17.68 -44.67 -16.36
CA ALA A 64 -17.45 -46.06 -16.76
C ALA A 64 -16.00 -46.30 -17.21
N THR A 65 -15.44 -45.40 -18.02
CA THR A 65 -14.05 -45.48 -18.53
C THR A 65 -12.99 -45.19 -17.47
N MET A 66 -13.33 -44.44 -16.41
CA MET A 66 -12.37 -43.90 -15.46
C MET A 66 -11.44 -44.92 -14.78
N PRO A 67 -11.90 -46.09 -14.31
CA PRO A 67 -11.02 -47.10 -13.71
C PRO A 67 -9.98 -47.59 -14.72
N THR A 68 -10.43 -47.87 -15.95
CA THR A 68 -9.61 -48.31 -17.08
C THR A 68 -8.58 -47.26 -17.45
N PHE A 69 -9.01 -45.99 -17.57
CA PHE A 69 -8.14 -44.88 -17.91
C PHE A 69 -6.97 -44.71 -16.92
N TYR A 70 -7.26 -44.70 -15.62
CA TYR A 70 -6.21 -44.55 -14.60
C TYR A 70 -5.25 -45.75 -14.59
N ASN A 71 -5.75 -46.98 -14.77
CA ASN A 71 -4.89 -48.16 -14.87
C ASN A 71 -3.98 -48.13 -16.11
N VAL A 72 -4.51 -47.75 -17.28
CA VAL A 72 -3.72 -47.58 -18.52
C VAL A 72 -2.67 -46.48 -18.35
N ASN A 73 -3.02 -45.34 -17.77
CA ASN A 73 -2.10 -44.24 -17.50
C ASN A 73 -0.95 -44.68 -16.58
N GLU A 74 -1.24 -45.36 -15.48
CA GLU A 74 -0.23 -45.87 -14.54
C GLU A 74 0.70 -46.92 -15.18
N VAL A 75 0.23 -47.69 -16.16
CA VAL A 75 1.10 -48.55 -16.99
C VAL A 75 1.98 -47.72 -17.93
N MET A 76 1.42 -46.70 -18.59
CA MET A 76 2.16 -45.85 -19.54
C MET A 76 3.27 -45.03 -18.87
N VAL A 77 3.07 -44.55 -17.63
CA VAL A 77 4.11 -43.86 -16.85
C VAL A 77 5.03 -44.81 -16.06
N GLY A 78 4.93 -46.12 -16.31
CA GLY A 78 5.84 -47.14 -15.74
C GLY A 78 5.63 -47.48 -14.25
N LYS A 79 4.58 -46.93 -13.61
CA LYS A 79 4.23 -47.23 -12.21
C LYS A 79 3.53 -48.58 -12.04
N MET A 80 2.89 -49.09 -13.09
CA MET A 80 2.22 -50.39 -13.12
C MET A 80 2.76 -51.26 -14.27
N LYS A 81 2.85 -52.58 -14.08
CA LYS A 81 3.25 -53.51 -15.15
C LYS A 81 2.07 -53.77 -16.10
N PRO A 82 2.30 -53.98 -17.41
CA PRO A 82 1.26 -54.39 -18.35
C PRO A 82 0.50 -55.63 -17.86
N TYR A 83 -0.83 -55.57 -17.92
CA TYR A 83 -1.74 -56.61 -17.44
C TYR A 83 -2.50 -57.29 -18.59
N ALA A 84 -3.04 -58.49 -18.35
CA ALA A 84 -3.52 -59.38 -19.42
C ALA A 84 -4.66 -58.80 -20.28
N SER A 85 -5.51 -57.93 -19.75
CA SER A 85 -6.59 -57.27 -20.51
C SER A 85 -6.20 -55.90 -21.09
N LEU A 86 -4.97 -55.40 -20.91
CA LEU A 86 -4.55 -54.05 -21.29
C LEU A 86 -4.89 -53.68 -22.74
N GLN A 87 -4.74 -54.62 -23.68
CA GLN A 87 -5.04 -54.36 -25.10
C GLN A 87 -6.55 -54.27 -25.37
N THR A 88 -7.36 -55.05 -24.64
CA THR A 88 -8.84 -54.98 -24.69
C THR A 88 -9.33 -53.68 -24.07
N ASP A 89 -8.78 -53.31 -22.91
CA ASP A 89 -9.04 -52.08 -22.17
C ASP A 89 -8.70 -50.84 -23.02
N LEU A 90 -7.56 -50.84 -23.71
CA LEU A 90 -7.13 -49.76 -24.59
C LEU A 90 -8.09 -49.59 -25.79
N VAL A 91 -8.58 -50.69 -26.37
CA VAL A 91 -9.57 -50.64 -27.47
C VAL A 91 -10.96 -50.19 -26.98
N ALA A 92 -11.37 -50.58 -25.77
CA ALA A 92 -12.60 -50.08 -25.15
C ALA A 92 -12.51 -48.56 -24.92
N MET A 93 -11.43 -48.12 -24.27
CA MET A 93 -11.14 -46.72 -23.99
C MET A 93 -11.17 -45.85 -25.26
N LEU A 94 -10.58 -46.30 -26.38
CA LEU A 94 -10.62 -45.59 -27.67
C LEU A 94 -12.05 -45.44 -28.21
N LYS A 95 -12.86 -46.50 -28.15
CA LYS A 95 -14.28 -46.47 -28.58
C LYS A 95 -15.11 -45.52 -27.72
N GLU A 96 -14.86 -45.51 -26.42
CA GLU A 96 -15.60 -44.69 -25.46
C GLU A 96 -15.20 -43.21 -25.54
N PHE A 97 -13.92 -42.87 -25.72
CA PHE A 97 -13.49 -41.49 -26.01
C PHE A 97 -14.11 -40.95 -27.30
N PHE A 98 -14.16 -41.75 -28.37
CA PHE A 98 -14.78 -41.37 -29.63
C PHE A 98 -16.28 -41.02 -29.46
N ALA A 99 -17.00 -41.83 -28.68
CA ALA A 99 -18.41 -41.60 -28.37
C ALA A 99 -18.61 -40.36 -27.48
N VAL A 100 -17.83 -40.24 -26.40
CA VAL A 100 -17.82 -39.10 -25.48
C VAL A 100 -17.67 -37.78 -26.22
N GLN A 101 -16.74 -37.69 -27.18
CA GLN A 101 -16.46 -36.45 -27.88
C GLN A 101 -17.68 -35.93 -28.66
N ILE A 102 -18.48 -36.84 -29.24
CA ILE A 102 -19.70 -36.53 -29.99
C ILE A 102 -20.81 -36.03 -29.04
N PHE A 103 -21.04 -36.71 -27.91
CA PHE A 103 -22.06 -36.29 -26.93
C PHE A 103 -21.68 -35.00 -26.19
N PHE A 104 -20.39 -34.75 -25.98
CA PHE A 104 -19.90 -33.50 -25.42
C PHE A 104 -20.19 -32.32 -26.37
N TRP A 105 -19.86 -32.43 -27.66
CA TRP A 105 -20.23 -31.38 -28.62
C TRP A 105 -21.74 -31.24 -28.80
N LEU A 106 -22.50 -32.35 -28.79
CA LEU A 106 -23.96 -32.27 -28.85
C LEU A 106 -24.52 -31.50 -27.65
N THR A 107 -23.91 -31.61 -26.47
CA THR A 107 -24.26 -30.81 -25.28
C THR A 107 -24.08 -29.31 -25.54
N LEU A 108 -22.88 -28.90 -25.97
CA LEU A 108 -22.54 -27.49 -26.20
C LEU A 108 -23.42 -26.86 -27.31
N TRP A 109 -23.60 -27.55 -28.43
CA TRP A 109 -24.40 -27.04 -29.56
C TRP A 109 -25.91 -27.07 -29.27
N ALA A 110 -26.41 -28.03 -28.48
CA ALA A 110 -27.81 -28.02 -28.07
C ALA A 110 -28.13 -26.82 -27.16
N VAL A 111 -27.22 -26.40 -26.26
CA VAL A 111 -27.40 -25.14 -25.51
C VAL A 111 -27.40 -23.93 -26.44
N LYS A 112 -26.50 -23.88 -27.44
CA LYS A 112 -26.46 -22.81 -28.46
C LYS A 112 -27.76 -22.71 -29.24
N TRP A 113 -28.33 -23.84 -29.68
CA TRP A 113 -29.64 -23.88 -30.33
C TRP A 113 -30.77 -23.45 -29.38
N SER A 114 -30.75 -23.85 -28.11
CA SER A 114 -31.70 -23.36 -27.10
C SER A 114 -31.68 -21.83 -26.98
N LEU A 115 -30.49 -21.23 -26.83
CA LEU A 115 -30.34 -19.78 -26.76
C LEU A 115 -30.79 -19.09 -28.05
N LEU A 116 -30.43 -19.61 -29.23
CA LEU A 116 -30.88 -19.09 -30.51
C LEU A 116 -32.42 -19.10 -30.63
N PHE A 117 -33.10 -20.22 -30.35
CA PHE A 117 -34.56 -20.28 -30.45
C PHE A 117 -35.25 -19.35 -29.45
N MET A 118 -34.67 -19.16 -28.26
CA MET A 118 -35.13 -18.15 -27.31
C MET A 118 -34.97 -16.71 -27.85
N PHE A 119 -33.83 -16.37 -28.47
CA PHE A 119 -33.64 -15.05 -29.07
C PHE A 119 -34.53 -14.79 -30.27
N LYS A 120 -34.89 -15.82 -31.05
CA LYS A 120 -35.89 -15.73 -32.12
C LYS A 120 -37.22 -15.16 -31.63
N GLY A 121 -37.65 -15.57 -30.42
CA GLY A 121 -38.85 -15.05 -29.78
C GLY A 121 -38.75 -13.57 -29.40
N LEU A 122 -37.55 -13.10 -29.04
CA LEU A 122 -37.27 -11.71 -28.65
C LEU A 122 -37.07 -10.77 -29.84
N THR A 123 -36.58 -11.26 -30.98
CA THR A 123 -36.36 -10.47 -32.20
C THR A 123 -37.50 -10.57 -33.22
N ASN A 124 -38.60 -11.23 -32.86
CA ASN A 124 -39.70 -11.52 -33.76
C ASN A 124 -40.37 -10.22 -34.27
N GLY A 125 -40.54 -10.10 -35.59
CA GLY A 125 -41.10 -8.90 -36.24
C GLY A 125 -40.08 -7.87 -36.74
N ILE A 126 -38.76 -8.06 -36.56
CA ILE A 126 -37.73 -7.18 -37.13
C ILE A 126 -36.97 -7.89 -38.27
N PRO A 127 -37.23 -7.58 -39.56
CA PRO A 127 -36.73 -8.38 -40.70
C PRO A 127 -35.21 -8.60 -40.72
N LEU A 128 -34.43 -7.58 -40.35
CA LEU A 128 -32.97 -7.66 -40.30
C LEU A 128 -32.48 -8.73 -39.31
N TYR A 129 -33.07 -8.80 -38.12
CA TYR A 129 -32.65 -9.77 -37.09
C TYR A 129 -33.13 -11.18 -37.41
N THR A 130 -34.26 -11.35 -38.11
CA THR A 130 -34.67 -12.66 -38.64
C THR A 130 -33.61 -13.22 -39.61
N ASN A 131 -33.03 -12.37 -40.46
CA ASN A 131 -31.96 -12.78 -41.39
C ASN A 131 -30.65 -13.11 -40.65
N ILE A 132 -30.25 -12.28 -39.68
CA ILE A 132 -29.07 -12.53 -38.84
C ILE A 132 -29.24 -13.84 -38.04
N TRP A 133 -30.44 -14.09 -37.50
CA TRP A 133 -30.77 -15.31 -36.78
C TRP A 133 -30.65 -16.56 -37.65
N TRP A 134 -31.17 -16.53 -38.88
CA TRP A 134 -30.99 -17.63 -39.83
C TRP A 134 -29.52 -17.86 -40.18
N GLY A 135 -28.73 -16.79 -40.35
CA GLY A 135 -27.28 -16.88 -40.53
C GLY A 135 -26.57 -17.56 -39.35
N ALA A 136 -26.92 -17.20 -38.12
CA ALA A 136 -26.35 -17.80 -36.91
C ALA A 136 -26.79 -19.25 -36.69
N LEU A 137 -28.04 -19.60 -37.01
CA LEU A 137 -28.49 -20.99 -36.98
C LEU A 137 -27.78 -21.83 -38.05
N ALA A 138 -27.66 -21.33 -39.28
CA ALA A 138 -26.92 -22.01 -40.34
C ALA A 138 -25.44 -22.23 -39.95
N PHE A 139 -24.78 -21.20 -39.42
CA PHE A 139 -23.40 -21.30 -38.93
C PHE A 139 -23.25 -22.36 -37.83
N THR A 140 -24.11 -22.34 -36.80
CA THR A 140 -24.03 -23.32 -35.70
C THR A 140 -24.33 -24.76 -36.15
N VAL A 141 -25.25 -24.97 -37.09
CA VAL A 141 -25.52 -26.32 -37.65
C VAL A 141 -24.37 -26.80 -38.53
N ILE A 142 -23.83 -25.95 -39.41
CA ILE A 142 -22.69 -26.31 -40.28
C ILE A 142 -21.44 -26.63 -39.45
N THR A 143 -21.16 -25.83 -38.43
CA THR A 143 -20.00 -26.05 -37.54
C THR A 143 -20.15 -27.28 -36.67
N PHE A 144 -21.35 -27.63 -36.20
CA PHE A 144 -21.60 -28.91 -35.52
C PHE A 144 -21.27 -30.10 -36.43
N ILE A 145 -21.78 -30.08 -37.67
CA ILE A 145 -21.50 -31.12 -38.67
C ILE A 145 -19.99 -31.17 -38.96
N GLY A 146 -19.32 -30.02 -39.07
CA GLY A 146 -17.87 -29.91 -39.20
C GLY A 146 -17.12 -30.58 -38.05
N CYS A 147 -17.53 -30.33 -36.80
CA CYS A 147 -16.93 -30.95 -35.62
C CYS A 147 -17.04 -32.48 -35.68
N VAL A 148 -18.26 -32.99 -35.92
CA VAL A 148 -18.50 -34.43 -36.06
C VAL A 148 -17.65 -35.02 -37.19
N VAL A 149 -17.70 -34.46 -38.41
CA VAL A 149 -16.93 -34.95 -39.56
C VAL A 149 -15.42 -34.90 -39.30
N SER A 150 -14.91 -33.88 -38.62
CA SER A 150 -13.49 -33.78 -38.25
C SER A 150 -13.05 -34.91 -37.32
N ASN A 151 -13.91 -35.37 -36.40
CA ASN A 151 -13.63 -36.52 -35.53
C ASN A 151 -13.59 -37.86 -36.28
N PHE A 152 -14.52 -38.07 -37.21
CA PHE A 152 -14.53 -39.25 -38.09
C PHE A 152 -13.33 -39.27 -39.06
N THR A 153 -12.76 -38.12 -39.40
CA THR A 153 -11.63 -37.99 -40.33
C THR A 153 -10.27 -37.76 -39.65
N SER A 154 -10.22 -37.76 -38.31
CA SER A 154 -9.00 -37.59 -37.51
C SER A 154 -8.05 -38.81 -37.55
N CYS A 155 -8.47 -39.92 -38.14
CA CYS A 155 -7.68 -41.13 -38.34
C CYS A 155 -7.67 -41.54 -39.82
N SER A 156 -6.60 -42.22 -40.22
CA SER A 156 -6.42 -42.78 -41.57
C SER A 156 -7.55 -43.70 -42.03
N SER A 157 -8.20 -44.43 -41.12
CA SER A 157 -9.46 -45.15 -41.34
C SER A 157 -10.25 -45.30 -40.03
N MET A 158 -11.54 -45.67 -40.12
CA MET A 158 -12.36 -46.00 -38.93
C MET A 158 -11.89 -47.28 -38.22
N ASP A 159 -11.29 -48.22 -38.96
CA ASP A 159 -10.68 -49.43 -38.40
C ASP A 159 -9.42 -49.09 -37.58
N ALA A 160 -8.60 -48.15 -38.08
CA ALA A 160 -7.45 -47.62 -37.35
C ALA A 160 -7.85 -46.85 -36.08
N TRP A 161 -9.03 -46.21 -36.05
CA TRP A 161 -9.55 -45.53 -34.86
C TRP A 161 -9.86 -46.52 -33.72
N PHE A 162 -10.42 -47.69 -34.05
CA PHE A 162 -10.81 -48.68 -33.05
C PHE A 162 -9.81 -49.83 -32.85
N THR A 163 -8.59 -49.68 -33.38
CA THR A 163 -7.49 -50.64 -33.22
C THR A 163 -6.28 -49.99 -32.54
N ALA A 164 -5.86 -50.58 -31.43
CA ALA A 164 -4.74 -50.08 -30.64
C ALA A 164 -3.46 -49.91 -31.49
N GLY A 165 -2.88 -48.70 -31.47
CA GLY A 165 -1.62 -48.38 -32.14
C GLY A 165 -1.70 -48.11 -33.65
N LEU A 166 -2.86 -48.24 -34.31
CA LEU A 166 -2.97 -47.99 -35.76
C LEU A 166 -3.29 -46.54 -36.13
N CYS A 167 -4.00 -45.79 -35.28
CA CYS A 167 -4.20 -44.35 -35.46
C CYS A 167 -3.19 -43.54 -34.64
N ASP A 168 -1.90 -43.69 -34.97
CA ASP A 168 -0.79 -42.95 -34.34
C ASP A 168 0.28 -42.48 -35.35
N THR A 169 -0.08 -42.38 -36.64
CA THR A 169 0.86 -41.83 -37.63
C THR A 169 1.03 -40.32 -37.43
N PRO A 170 2.16 -39.71 -37.88
CA PRO A 170 2.34 -38.26 -37.84
C PRO A 170 1.26 -37.47 -38.60
N ARG A 171 0.54 -38.11 -39.55
CA ARG A 171 -0.66 -37.55 -40.19
C ARG A 171 -1.83 -37.53 -39.21
N ASP A 172 -2.11 -38.66 -38.56
CA ASP A 172 -3.25 -38.81 -37.65
C ASP A 172 -3.12 -37.91 -36.42
N ALA A 173 -1.91 -37.81 -35.84
CA ALA A 173 -1.63 -36.90 -34.74
C ALA A 173 -1.92 -35.42 -35.12
N ARG A 174 -1.52 -35.00 -36.33
CA ARG A 174 -1.84 -33.66 -36.87
C ARG A 174 -3.34 -33.51 -37.14
N ALA A 175 -4.01 -34.53 -37.67
CA ALA A 175 -5.44 -34.49 -37.96
C ALA A 175 -6.29 -34.37 -36.69
N LYS A 176 -5.96 -35.11 -35.62
CA LYS A 176 -6.57 -34.98 -34.28
C LYS A 176 -6.37 -33.57 -33.70
N ALA A 177 -5.17 -33.01 -33.81
CA ALA A 177 -4.89 -31.65 -33.35
C ALA A 177 -5.71 -30.60 -34.14
N ILE A 178 -5.75 -30.73 -35.48
CA ILE A 178 -6.55 -29.85 -36.34
C ILE A 178 -8.05 -29.94 -36.00
N SER A 179 -8.58 -31.14 -35.78
CA SER A 179 -9.95 -31.37 -35.31
C SER A 179 -10.22 -30.64 -33.99
N LEU A 180 -9.36 -30.82 -32.98
CA LEU A 180 -9.50 -30.16 -31.68
C LEU A 180 -9.50 -28.62 -31.79
N TRP A 181 -8.53 -28.04 -32.51
CA TRP A 181 -8.42 -26.58 -32.69
C TRP A 181 -9.55 -26.02 -33.54
N TYR A 182 -9.98 -26.72 -34.59
CA TYR A 182 -11.15 -26.35 -35.39
C TYR A 182 -12.39 -26.28 -34.50
N CYS A 183 -12.69 -27.36 -33.74
CA CYS A 183 -13.84 -27.44 -32.87
C CYS A 183 -13.86 -26.31 -31.83
N MET A 184 -12.72 -26.00 -31.20
CA MET A 184 -12.61 -24.85 -30.29
C MET A 184 -12.91 -23.52 -30.98
N ALA A 185 -12.28 -23.26 -32.14
CA ALA A 185 -12.43 -21.98 -32.83
C ALA A 185 -13.88 -21.72 -33.25
N VAL A 186 -14.57 -22.75 -33.77
CA VAL A 186 -15.98 -22.61 -34.15
C VAL A 186 -16.92 -22.57 -32.94
N ASP A 187 -16.54 -23.18 -31.81
CA ASP A 187 -17.29 -23.11 -30.56
C ASP A 187 -17.31 -21.66 -30.02
N VAL A 188 -16.14 -21.04 -29.86
CA VAL A 188 -15.97 -19.65 -29.40
C VAL A 188 -16.61 -18.65 -30.37
N LEU A 189 -16.40 -18.82 -31.68
CA LEU A 189 -17.06 -17.96 -32.69
C LEU A 189 -18.58 -18.10 -32.66
N GLY A 190 -19.11 -19.30 -32.33
CA GLY A 190 -20.54 -19.52 -32.14
C GLY A 190 -21.10 -18.75 -30.94
N ASP A 191 -20.41 -18.76 -29.80
CA ASP A 191 -20.81 -17.99 -28.60
C ASP A 191 -20.81 -16.49 -28.88
N LEU A 192 -19.75 -15.95 -29.50
CA LEU A 192 -19.66 -14.54 -29.88
C LEU A 192 -20.78 -14.13 -30.83
N LEU A 193 -21.05 -14.93 -31.86
CA LEU A 193 -22.11 -14.67 -32.83
C LEU A 193 -23.49 -14.61 -32.17
N ILE A 194 -23.78 -15.53 -31.24
CA ILE A 194 -25.02 -15.59 -30.47
C ILE A 194 -25.15 -14.38 -29.54
N MET A 195 -24.05 -13.98 -28.89
CA MET A 195 -24.01 -12.84 -27.95
C MET A 195 -24.26 -11.49 -28.64
N ILE A 196 -23.91 -11.33 -29.92
CA ILE A 196 -24.08 -10.07 -30.66
C ILE A 196 -25.54 -9.79 -31.05
N ILE A 197 -26.34 -10.85 -31.34
CA ILE A 197 -27.72 -10.74 -31.87
C ILE A 197 -28.62 -9.76 -31.08
N PRO A 198 -28.67 -9.75 -29.73
CA PRO A 198 -29.56 -8.90 -28.97
C PRO A 198 -28.96 -7.56 -28.56
N ILE A 199 -27.64 -7.32 -28.63
CA ILE A 199 -26.98 -6.11 -28.08
C ILE A 199 -27.67 -4.83 -28.56
N ARG A 200 -27.85 -4.69 -29.87
CA ARG A 200 -28.47 -3.51 -30.48
C ARG A 200 -29.98 -3.40 -30.18
N VAL A 201 -30.66 -4.50 -29.87
CA VAL A 201 -32.06 -4.50 -29.40
C VAL A 201 -32.16 -4.01 -27.95
N LEU A 202 -31.21 -4.38 -27.09
CA LEU A 202 -31.16 -3.92 -25.68
C LEU A 202 -30.88 -2.41 -25.58
N VAL A 203 -30.00 -1.91 -26.45
CA VAL A 203 -29.71 -0.47 -26.55
C VAL A 203 -30.97 0.30 -26.95
N THR A 204 -31.75 -0.17 -27.94
CA THR A 204 -32.94 0.53 -28.45
C THR A 204 -34.20 0.36 -27.60
N LEU A 205 -34.34 -0.71 -26.82
CA LEU A 205 -35.49 -0.90 -25.91
C LEU A 205 -35.57 0.20 -24.84
N ARG A 206 -36.72 0.86 -24.71
CA ARG A 206 -36.98 1.90 -23.69
C ARG A 206 -37.46 1.29 -22.36
N ILE A 207 -36.65 0.42 -21.78
CA ILE A 207 -36.86 -0.15 -20.43
C ILE A 207 -35.94 0.52 -19.41
N THR A 208 -36.25 0.39 -18.11
CA THR A 208 -35.48 1.05 -17.04
C THR A 208 -34.03 0.57 -17.01
N LEU A 209 -33.10 1.41 -16.52
CA LEU A 209 -31.67 1.07 -16.50
C LEU A 209 -31.40 -0.23 -15.73
N VAL A 210 -32.09 -0.46 -14.61
CA VAL A 210 -32.02 -1.71 -13.85
C VAL A 210 -32.46 -2.91 -14.70
N GLN A 211 -33.55 -2.80 -15.46
CA GLN A 211 -34.00 -3.89 -16.35
C GLN A 211 -33.05 -4.11 -17.53
N LYS A 212 -32.41 -3.04 -18.06
CA LYS A 212 -31.33 -3.18 -19.05
C LYS A 212 -30.13 -3.91 -18.46
N LEU A 213 -29.71 -3.56 -17.24
CA LEU A 213 -28.60 -4.19 -16.54
C LEU A 213 -28.89 -5.65 -16.20
N SER A 214 -30.07 -5.98 -15.64
CA SER A 214 -30.44 -7.39 -15.35
C SER A 214 -30.46 -8.26 -16.60
N ILE A 215 -30.89 -7.71 -17.75
CA ILE A 215 -30.85 -8.44 -19.02
C ILE A 215 -29.41 -8.49 -19.56
N GLY A 216 -28.63 -7.41 -19.46
CA GLY A 216 -27.21 -7.36 -19.83
C GLY A 216 -26.36 -8.37 -19.06
N VAL A 217 -26.63 -8.57 -17.76
CA VAL A 217 -26.00 -9.61 -16.93
C VAL A 217 -26.29 -11.00 -17.49
N VAL A 218 -27.54 -11.29 -17.88
CA VAL A 218 -27.90 -12.57 -18.54
C VAL A 218 -27.14 -12.79 -19.86
N PHE A 219 -26.75 -11.71 -20.55
CA PHE A 219 -25.91 -11.79 -21.75
C PHE A 219 -24.42 -11.93 -21.47
N ALA A 220 -23.92 -11.26 -20.41
CA ALA A 220 -22.53 -11.38 -19.98
C ALA A 220 -22.15 -12.79 -19.52
N VAL A 221 -23.11 -13.63 -19.11
CA VAL A 221 -22.82 -15.03 -18.72
C VAL A 221 -22.29 -15.87 -19.90
N GLY A 222 -22.53 -15.49 -21.16
CA GLY A 222 -21.88 -16.12 -22.32
C GLY A 222 -20.38 -15.84 -22.42
N ILE A 223 -19.85 -14.87 -21.68
CA ILE A 223 -18.40 -14.66 -21.55
C ILE A 223 -17.81 -15.75 -20.66
N ILE A 224 -18.57 -16.24 -19.67
CA ILE A 224 -18.12 -17.30 -18.75
C ILE A 224 -17.95 -18.63 -19.49
N THR A 225 -18.86 -19.00 -20.41
CA THR A 225 -18.72 -20.21 -21.24
C THR A 225 -17.46 -20.15 -22.11
N MET A 226 -17.23 -19.00 -22.75
CA MET A 226 -16.02 -18.75 -23.54
C MET A 226 -14.73 -18.83 -22.70
N VAL A 227 -14.73 -18.28 -21.48
CA VAL A 227 -13.58 -18.39 -20.55
C VAL A 227 -13.28 -19.85 -20.19
N PHE A 228 -14.28 -20.65 -19.84
CA PHE A 228 -14.04 -22.08 -19.53
C PHE A 228 -13.56 -22.88 -20.75
N ALA A 229 -14.10 -22.62 -21.95
CA ALA A 229 -13.63 -23.23 -23.20
C ALA A 229 -12.17 -22.85 -23.51
N ILE A 230 -11.77 -21.59 -23.28
CA ILE A 230 -10.38 -21.13 -23.42
C ILE A 230 -9.47 -21.78 -22.37
N VAL A 231 -9.88 -21.82 -21.09
CA VAL A 231 -9.11 -22.45 -20.00
C VAL A 231 -8.89 -23.95 -20.25
N ARG A 232 -9.92 -24.67 -20.75
CA ARG A 232 -9.78 -26.08 -21.15
C ARG A 232 -8.68 -26.23 -22.20
N VAL A 233 -8.65 -25.38 -23.24
CA VAL A 233 -7.66 -25.52 -24.31
C VAL A 233 -6.27 -25.02 -23.93
N ILE A 234 -6.13 -23.99 -23.09
CA ILE A 234 -4.83 -23.59 -22.53
C ILE A 234 -4.25 -24.74 -21.68
N SER A 235 -5.07 -25.43 -20.89
CA SER A 235 -4.68 -26.61 -20.12
C SER A 235 -4.30 -27.82 -21.00
N LEU A 236 -4.87 -27.91 -22.21
CA LEU A 236 -4.48 -28.92 -23.20
C LEU A 236 -3.17 -28.55 -23.90
N ASN A 237 -2.97 -27.28 -24.24
CA ASN A 237 -1.75 -26.80 -24.91
C ASN A 237 -0.51 -26.87 -24.01
N SER A 238 -0.65 -26.57 -22.71
CA SER A 238 0.43 -26.77 -21.73
C SER A 238 0.82 -28.25 -21.57
N SER A 239 -0.12 -29.18 -21.81
CA SER A 239 0.17 -30.62 -21.84
C SER A 239 0.87 -31.08 -23.13
N VAL A 240 0.65 -30.41 -24.27
CA VAL A 240 1.29 -30.77 -25.56
C VAL A 240 2.81 -30.54 -25.52
N ASN A 241 3.28 -29.51 -24.82
CA ASN A 241 4.72 -29.27 -24.61
C ASN A 241 5.41 -30.34 -23.73
N GLY A 242 4.63 -31.19 -23.03
CA GLY A 242 5.12 -32.34 -22.25
C GLY A 242 5.10 -33.68 -22.98
N GLY A 243 4.71 -33.72 -24.26
CA GLY A 243 4.73 -34.92 -25.10
C GLY A 243 3.49 -35.83 -25.04
N GLN A 244 2.62 -35.69 -24.04
CA GLN A 244 1.29 -36.33 -24.02
C GLN A 244 0.24 -35.43 -23.34
N VAL A 245 -0.96 -35.38 -23.94
CA VAL A 245 -2.11 -34.65 -23.38
C VAL A 245 -2.61 -35.36 -22.13
N SER A 246 -2.56 -34.71 -20.95
CA SER A 246 -3.06 -35.32 -19.72
C SER A 246 -4.59 -35.42 -19.74
N THR A 247 -5.10 -36.61 -20.05
CA THR A 247 -6.53 -36.85 -20.24
C THR A 247 -7.32 -36.77 -18.93
N GLN A 248 -6.65 -36.86 -17.77
CA GLN A 248 -7.27 -36.62 -16.45
C GLN A 248 -7.81 -35.18 -16.35
N TRP A 249 -7.03 -34.20 -16.83
CA TRP A 249 -7.40 -32.79 -16.88
C TRP A 249 -8.46 -32.53 -17.96
N LEU A 250 -8.39 -33.23 -19.11
CA LEU A 250 -9.44 -33.17 -20.14
C LEU A 250 -10.81 -33.59 -19.58
N MET A 251 -10.86 -34.68 -18.80
CA MET A 251 -12.10 -35.15 -18.16
C MET A 251 -12.66 -34.14 -17.16
N LEU A 252 -11.79 -33.57 -16.31
CA LEU A 252 -12.19 -32.56 -15.33
C LEU A 252 -12.82 -31.33 -16.01
N TRP A 253 -12.10 -30.75 -16.97
CA TRP A 253 -12.54 -29.53 -17.65
C TRP A 253 -13.76 -29.76 -18.54
N ALA A 254 -13.89 -30.90 -19.21
CA ALA A 254 -15.10 -31.24 -19.96
C ALA A 254 -16.33 -31.38 -19.04
N GLY A 255 -16.17 -31.91 -17.82
CA GLY A 255 -17.22 -31.96 -16.80
C GLY A 255 -17.66 -30.56 -16.34
N ILE A 256 -16.70 -29.69 -16.04
CA ILE A 256 -16.96 -28.31 -15.60
C ILE A 256 -17.61 -27.49 -16.72
N GLU A 257 -17.05 -27.50 -17.94
CA GLU A 257 -17.55 -26.75 -19.10
C GLU A 257 -18.97 -27.17 -19.47
N GLY A 258 -19.25 -28.48 -19.55
CA GLY A 258 -20.59 -28.97 -19.87
C GLY A 258 -21.64 -28.57 -18.84
N ALA A 259 -21.30 -28.60 -17.54
CA ALA A 259 -22.20 -28.14 -16.48
C ALA A 259 -22.41 -26.62 -16.52
N VAL A 260 -21.35 -25.83 -16.66
CA VAL A 260 -21.41 -24.36 -16.77
C VAL A 260 -22.28 -23.96 -17.95
N VAL A 261 -22.08 -24.55 -19.13
CA VAL A 261 -22.85 -24.22 -20.34
C VAL A 261 -24.33 -24.54 -20.17
N ILE A 262 -24.70 -25.66 -19.55
CA ILE A 262 -26.11 -25.97 -19.20
C ILE A 262 -26.68 -24.95 -18.20
N ILE A 263 -25.92 -24.57 -17.17
CA ILE A 263 -26.32 -23.54 -16.19
C ILE A 263 -26.61 -22.21 -16.91
N VAL A 264 -25.68 -21.72 -17.73
CA VAL A 264 -25.84 -20.50 -18.54
C VAL A 264 -27.08 -20.58 -19.43
N GLY A 265 -27.29 -21.72 -20.09
CA GLY A 265 -28.49 -21.99 -20.88
C GLY A 265 -29.81 -21.94 -20.09
N CYS A 266 -29.78 -22.13 -18.77
CA CYS A 266 -30.96 -22.07 -17.91
C CYS A 266 -31.28 -20.66 -17.39
N LEU A 267 -30.26 -19.85 -17.05
CA LEU A 267 -30.42 -18.54 -16.40
C LEU A 267 -31.44 -17.60 -17.05
N PRO A 268 -31.54 -17.45 -18.39
CA PRO A 268 -32.52 -16.57 -19.02
C PRO A 268 -33.98 -16.87 -18.64
N SER A 269 -34.32 -18.13 -18.34
CA SER A 269 -35.67 -18.50 -17.93
C SER A 269 -35.99 -18.11 -16.47
N PHE A 270 -34.98 -17.89 -15.63
CA PHE A 270 -35.16 -17.44 -14.24
C PHE A 270 -35.44 -15.95 -14.10
N ALA A 271 -35.28 -15.16 -15.16
CA ALA A 271 -35.68 -13.75 -15.20
C ALA A 271 -37.18 -13.53 -14.89
N ILE A 272 -38.01 -14.59 -14.96
CA ILE A 272 -39.41 -14.58 -14.52
C ILE A 272 -39.51 -14.29 -13.01
N PHE A 273 -38.65 -14.88 -12.18
CA PHE A 273 -38.66 -14.65 -10.72
C PHE A 273 -38.18 -13.24 -10.36
N ILE A 274 -37.25 -12.68 -11.14
CA ILE A 274 -36.74 -11.30 -10.97
C ILE A 274 -37.83 -10.26 -11.29
N ARG A 275 -38.77 -10.57 -12.20
CA ARG A 275 -39.88 -9.68 -12.56
C ARG A 275 -41.08 -9.71 -11.60
N GLY A 276 -41.08 -10.59 -10.59
CA GLY A 276 -42.19 -10.77 -9.65
C GLY A 276 -42.36 -9.69 -8.57
N ARG A 277 -41.59 -8.59 -8.61
CA ARG A 277 -41.64 -7.49 -7.61
C ARG A 277 -41.71 -6.08 -8.23
N VAL A 278 -42.31 -5.95 -9.41
CA VAL A 278 -42.68 -4.65 -9.98
C VAL A 278 -44.15 -4.73 -10.40
N GLU A 279 -45.02 -4.00 -9.70
CA GLU A 279 -46.43 -3.88 -10.08
C GLU A 279 -46.57 -3.22 -11.45
N GLU A 280 -47.59 -3.64 -12.22
CA GLU A 280 -47.87 -3.07 -13.53
C GLU A 280 -48.34 -1.62 -13.42
N SER A 281 -47.47 -0.64 -13.67
CA SER A 281 -47.93 0.71 -14.04
C SER A 281 -48.51 0.70 -15.46
N ARG A 282 -49.72 0.17 -15.63
CA ARG A 282 -50.48 0.29 -16.88
C ARG A 282 -50.94 1.73 -17.06
N ALA A 283 -50.10 2.54 -17.71
CA ALA A 283 -50.57 3.77 -18.35
C ALA A 283 -51.44 3.37 -19.55
N HIS A 284 -52.76 3.44 -19.40
CA HIS A 284 -53.67 3.34 -20.53
C HIS A 284 -53.46 4.52 -21.50
N TYR A 285 -53.66 4.25 -22.79
CA TYR A 285 -53.72 5.27 -23.82
C TYR A 285 -55.06 6.03 -23.70
N ASP A 286 -55.03 7.26 -23.21
CA ASP A 286 -56.15 8.18 -23.43
C ASP A 286 -56.00 8.85 -24.80
N VAL A 287 -56.88 8.43 -25.70
CA VAL A 287 -57.11 9.02 -27.02
C VAL A 287 -58.06 10.20 -26.85
N TYR A 288 -57.70 11.38 -27.34
CA TYR A 288 -58.69 12.39 -27.74
C TYR A 288 -58.38 12.95 -29.16
N PRO A 289 -59.42 13.30 -29.94
CA PRO A 289 -59.35 13.36 -31.40
C PRO A 289 -58.97 14.75 -31.93
N PRO A 290 -58.64 14.89 -33.23
CA PRO A 290 -58.41 16.19 -33.85
C PRO A 290 -59.73 16.92 -34.14
N ASN A 291 -59.80 18.24 -33.90
CA ASN A 291 -60.15 19.20 -34.97
C ASN A 291 -60.21 20.70 -34.56
N VAL A 292 -59.63 21.53 -35.44
CA VAL A 292 -60.22 22.78 -36.02
C VAL A 292 -60.39 24.04 -35.14
N SER A 293 -59.40 24.93 -35.30
CA SER A 293 -59.51 26.38 -35.59
C SER A 293 -60.17 27.40 -34.63
N SER A 294 -59.43 28.50 -34.42
CA SER A 294 -59.77 29.88 -34.84
C SER A 294 -59.80 30.99 -33.76
N LYS A 295 -59.11 32.09 -34.11
CA LYS A 295 -59.39 33.53 -33.83
C LYS A 295 -59.51 34.07 -32.38
N GLY A 296 -59.05 35.32 -32.23
CA GLY A 296 -59.39 36.24 -31.14
C GLY A 296 -58.24 36.51 -30.17
N SER A 297 -57.29 37.41 -30.45
CA SER A 297 -57.39 38.87 -30.25
C SER A 297 -57.69 39.31 -28.81
N HIS A 298 -56.71 39.91 -28.13
CA HIS A 298 -56.76 41.32 -27.70
C HIS A 298 -55.34 41.83 -27.39
N ASN A 299 -55.21 43.14 -27.16
CA ASN A 299 -54.07 43.93 -27.60
C ASN A 299 -53.71 45.03 -26.58
N LEU A 300 -52.51 45.62 -26.69
CA LEU A 300 -52.02 46.84 -26.00
C LEU A 300 -51.62 46.63 -24.50
N THR A 301 -50.52 47.19 -23.95
CA THR A 301 -49.54 48.17 -24.47
C THR A 301 -48.22 48.17 -23.67
N HIS A 302 -47.06 48.35 -24.37
CA HIS A 302 -45.93 49.28 -24.10
C HIS A 302 -45.51 49.58 -22.63
N LEU A 303 -44.24 49.62 -22.17
CA LEU A 303 -42.86 49.82 -22.72
C LEU A 303 -41.84 49.50 -21.56
N GLN A 304 -40.50 49.34 -21.67
CA GLN A 304 -39.50 49.28 -22.76
C GLN A 304 -38.24 48.46 -22.33
N HIS A 305 -37.49 47.94 -23.32
CA HIS A 305 -36.05 47.57 -23.46
C HIS A 305 -35.05 47.67 -22.27
N SER A 306 -33.97 46.84 -22.18
CA SER A 306 -33.34 45.96 -23.18
C SER A 306 -32.70 44.67 -22.63
N ARG A 307 -32.68 43.63 -23.48
CA ARG A 307 -31.69 42.53 -23.58
C ARG A 307 -31.35 42.41 -25.08
N ILE A 308 -30.24 41.81 -25.51
CA ILE A 308 -30.08 40.44 -26.11
C ILE A 308 -28.79 40.56 -26.98
N LYS A 309 -27.75 39.70 -26.98
CA LYS A 309 -27.53 38.23 -27.14
C LYS A 309 -27.33 37.77 -28.62
N SER A 310 -26.55 36.70 -28.80
CA SER A 310 -26.48 35.78 -29.98
C SER A 310 -25.75 36.30 -31.24
N ALA A 311 -25.29 35.48 -32.22
CA ALA A 311 -25.26 34.01 -32.46
C ALA A 311 -24.02 33.70 -33.36
N ALA A 312 -23.22 32.64 -33.21
CA ALA A 312 -23.39 31.24 -33.66
C ALA A 312 -23.72 31.00 -35.16
N ARG A 313 -22.78 30.40 -35.94
CA ARG A 313 -22.95 29.08 -36.62
C ARG A 313 -21.76 28.59 -37.48
N ASN A 314 -21.77 27.26 -37.69
CA ASN A 314 -21.04 26.39 -38.64
C ASN A 314 -21.01 26.92 -40.12
N GLU A 315 -20.27 26.37 -41.10
CA GLU A 315 -19.87 24.95 -41.31
C GLU A 315 -18.64 24.79 -42.25
N SER A 316 -18.23 23.55 -42.54
CA SER A 316 -16.94 23.14 -43.13
C SER A 316 -16.92 22.91 -44.65
N LEU A 317 -15.71 22.95 -45.27
CA LEU A 317 -15.05 21.87 -46.04
C LEU A 317 -13.90 22.39 -46.95
N MET A 318 -12.80 21.60 -47.04
CA MET A 318 -11.93 21.26 -48.20
C MET A 318 -11.66 22.30 -49.33
N LEU A 319 -10.50 22.40 -50.01
CA LEU A 319 -9.18 21.72 -49.98
C LEU A 319 -8.20 22.56 -50.86
N GLU A 320 -6.95 22.09 -50.94
CA GLU A 320 -5.89 22.36 -51.96
C GLU A 320 -4.74 23.33 -51.62
N ASP A 321 -3.59 22.92 -52.14
CA ASP A 321 -2.23 23.36 -51.83
C ASP A 321 -1.77 24.57 -52.65
N MET A 322 -0.73 25.27 -52.17
CA MET A 322 0.48 25.56 -52.98
C MET A 322 1.63 26.15 -52.16
N GLU A 323 2.59 25.26 -51.85
CA GLU A 323 4.05 25.41 -51.97
C GLU A 323 4.83 26.71 -51.63
N LEU A 324 5.82 26.49 -50.74
CA LEU A 324 7.26 26.82 -50.86
C LEU A 324 7.74 28.27 -51.08
N ASN A 325 8.45 28.78 -50.06
CA ASN A 325 9.83 29.29 -50.10
C ASN A 325 10.23 29.78 -48.68
N SER A 326 11.47 29.71 -48.18
CA SER A 326 12.70 29.01 -48.60
C SER A 326 13.64 28.89 -47.37
N TRP A 327 14.68 28.06 -47.45
CA TRP A 327 15.62 27.78 -46.34
C TRP A 327 16.85 28.71 -46.31
N GLU A 328 17.54 28.68 -45.15
CA GLU A 328 18.98 28.92 -44.85
C GLU A 328 19.20 29.94 -43.72
N GLN A 329 19.63 29.49 -42.52
CA GLN A 329 21.03 29.27 -42.09
C GLN A 329 21.90 30.54 -42.09
N ASP A 330 22.34 30.96 -40.90
CA ASP A 330 23.77 30.83 -40.58
C ASP A 330 24.06 30.74 -39.07
N ARG A 331 25.24 30.22 -38.72
CA ARG A 331 25.80 30.13 -37.37
C ARG A 331 26.92 31.17 -37.22
N ARG A 332 27.09 31.76 -36.02
CA ARG A 332 28.38 31.70 -35.27
C ARG A 332 28.40 32.46 -33.94
N SER A 333 28.95 31.75 -32.96
CA SER A 333 29.58 32.14 -31.69
C SER A 333 30.03 33.59 -31.48
N SER A 334 29.91 34.03 -30.21
CA SER A 334 31.05 34.62 -29.48
C SER A 334 31.19 33.96 -28.10
N LYS A 335 32.43 33.83 -27.62
CA LYS A 335 32.80 33.25 -26.32
C LYS A 335 33.48 34.29 -25.44
N SER A 336 33.42 34.04 -24.13
CA SER A 336 34.29 34.54 -23.07
C SER A 336 34.28 36.03 -22.73
N LEU A 337 34.08 36.32 -21.44
CA LEU A 337 35.18 36.78 -20.59
C LEU A 337 35.07 36.12 -19.22
N VAL A 338 36.22 35.83 -18.60
CA VAL A 338 36.34 35.12 -17.32
C VAL A 338 36.75 36.11 -16.23
N GLY A 339 36.10 36.06 -15.07
CA GLY A 339 36.56 36.69 -13.83
C GLY A 339 36.76 35.60 -12.76
N ASN A 340 38.01 35.34 -12.39
CA ASN A 340 38.35 34.26 -11.46
C ASN A 340 38.04 34.63 -10.00
N GLY A 341 37.63 33.61 -9.21
CA GLY A 341 37.44 33.70 -7.76
C GLY A 341 37.31 32.31 -7.15
N ILE A 342 38.40 31.53 -7.14
CA ILE A 342 38.39 30.15 -6.63
C ILE A 342 38.47 30.16 -5.09
N ILE A 343 37.50 29.51 -4.44
CA ILE A 343 37.72 28.86 -3.14
C ILE A 343 37.30 27.40 -3.28
N VAL A 344 38.24 26.51 -2.98
CA VAL A 344 38.03 25.05 -2.96
C VAL A 344 37.63 24.63 -1.56
N THR A 345 36.55 23.87 -1.40
CA THR A 345 36.28 23.07 -0.20
C THR A 345 36.51 21.60 -0.53
N GLN A 346 37.55 21.01 0.07
CA GLN A 346 37.88 19.59 -0.06
C GLN A 346 37.07 18.72 0.92
N ALA A 347 37.01 17.43 0.61
CA ALA A 347 36.33 16.41 1.39
C ALA A 347 36.86 16.28 2.83
N TRP A 348 35.96 15.94 3.76
CA TRP A 348 36.32 15.58 5.13
C TRP A 348 36.74 14.11 5.20
N SER A 349 38.01 13.85 5.54
CA SER A 349 38.47 12.54 6.01
C SER A 349 38.92 12.65 7.46
N GLN A 350 38.41 11.78 8.35
CA GLN A 350 38.80 11.78 9.75
C GLN A 350 40.23 11.26 9.96
N LYS A 351 41.12 12.09 10.52
CA LYS A 351 42.20 11.63 11.39
C LYS A 351 42.58 12.71 12.41
N SER A 352 43.01 12.24 13.58
CA SER A 352 43.09 12.99 14.84
C SER A 352 44.18 14.07 14.89
N HIS A 353 43.87 15.20 15.54
CA HIS A 353 44.72 15.77 16.60
C HIS A 353 43.85 16.49 17.65
N LYS A 354 44.43 16.75 18.84
CA LYS A 354 43.74 17.12 20.09
C LYS A 354 43.51 18.64 20.24
N GLU A 355 42.62 18.99 21.19
CA GLU A 355 42.53 20.27 21.93
C GLU A 355 42.13 21.52 21.09
N THR A 356 41.30 22.46 21.55
CA THR A 356 40.48 22.59 22.78
C THR A 356 39.14 23.26 22.42
N ALA A 357 38.02 22.60 22.71
CA ALA A 357 36.67 23.19 22.68
C ALA A 357 35.94 22.98 24.03
N VAL A 358 36.72 22.85 25.10
CA VAL A 358 36.25 22.50 26.45
C VAL A 358 36.17 23.73 27.37
N ASP A 359 36.91 24.80 27.05
CA ASP A 359 37.13 25.91 27.99
C ASP A 359 35.98 26.93 28.05
N MET A 360 35.22 27.13 26.97
CA MET A 360 34.06 28.05 26.98
C MET A 360 32.85 27.55 27.79
N GLU A 361 32.75 26.25 28.06
CA GLU A 361 31.66 25.68 28.87
C GLU A 361 32.04 25.56 30.36
N MET A 362 33.34 25.44 30.69
CA MET A 362 33.81 25.48 32.08
C MET A 362 33.70 26.88 32.70
N GLU A 363 34.08 27.93 31.95
CA GLU A 363 34.05 29.31 32.45
C GLU A 363 32.61 29.80 32.76
N ARG A 364 31.60 29.23 32.09
CA ARG A 364 30.18 29.52 32.33
C ARG A 364 29.61 28.79 33.55
N ARG A 365 30.14 27.61 33.90
CA ARG A 365 29.65 26.78 35.03
C ARG A 365 30.26 27.16 36.38
N GLN A 366 31.49 27.69 36.40
CA GLN A 366 32.10 28.20 37.64
C GLN A 366 31.36 29.40 38.25
N LYS A 367 30.55 30.13 37.46
CA LYS A 367 29.77 31.31 37.90
C LYS A 367 28.43 31.02 38.57
N MET A 368 27.97 29.76 38.67
CA MET A 368 26.66 29.41 39.24
C MET A 368 26.76 28.40 40.41
N GLY A 369 27.83 28.49 41.20
CA GLY A 369 28.24 27.51 42.21
C GLY A 369 27.14 27.00 43.16
N LEU A 370 26.57 25.85 42.81
CA LEU A 370 25.75 25.00 43.67
C LEU A 370 26.12 23.53 43.45
N THR A 371 26.39 22.82 44.54
CA THR A 371 26.71 21.38 44.56
C THR A 371 26.04 20.75 45.77
N GLY A 372 25.37 19.60 45.62
CA GLY A 372 25.07 18.72 46.77
C GLY A 372 23.73 17.95 46.77
N VAL A 373 23.79 16.66 46.41
CA VAL A 373 23.09 15.51 47.03
C VAL A 373 21.56 15.52 47.21
N SER A 374 20.83 14.65 46.48
CA SER A 374 20.29 13.37 46.99
C SER A 374 19.40 12.66 45.95
N VAL A 375 19.00 11.41 46.21
CA VAL A 375 18.28 10.51 45.28
C VAL A 375 16.82 10.36 45.71
N GLN A 376 15.84 10.70 44.84
CA GLN A 376 14.56 9.98 44.73
C GLN A 376 13.67 10.46 43.55
N SER A 377 12.83 9.54 43.04
CA SER A 377 11.82 9.68 41.98
C SER A 377 12.32 10.07 40.57
N HIS A 378 11.92 9.27 39.57
CA HIS A 378 12.13 9.63 38.17
C HIS A 378 11.24 10.82 37.80
N ALA A 379 11.83 11.83 37.15
CA ALA A 379 11.14 13.06 36.81
C ALA A 379 10.15 12.81 35.67
N VAL A 380 8.88 13.10 35.93
CA VAL A 380 7.87 13.26 34.88
C VAL A 380 8.25 14.49 34.05
N GLU A 381 8.42 14.33 32.73
CA GLU A 381 8.57 15.48 31.83
C GLU A 381 7.25 16.27 31.79
N SER A 382 7.16 17.31 32.63
CA SER A 382 6.09 18.29 32.57
C SER A 382 6.53 19.49 31.75
N ARG A 383 5.88 19.77 30.61
CA ARG A 383 5.95 21.10 29.99
C ARG A 383 5.17 22.09 30.87
N LYS A 384 5.85 22.66 31.88
CA LYS A 384 5.33 23.81 32.63
C LYS A 384 5.73 25.09 31.90
N HIS A 385 4.75 25.84 31.41
CA HIS A 385 4.98 27.22 31.02
C HIS A 385 5.22 28.06 32.27
N ASP A 386 6.25 28.90 32.25
CA ASP A 386 6.65 29.70 33.41
C ASP A 386 5.53 30.65 33.90
N GLY A 387 5.22 30.58 35.19
CA GLY A 387 4.81 31.77 35.94
C GLY A 387 3.31 32.08 36.12
N ALA A 388 2.38 31.12 36.13
CA ALA A 388 1.07 31.28 36.80
C ALA A 388 0.40 29.93 37.10
N ALA A 389 -0.29 29.81 38.24
CA ALA A 389 -0.83 28.54 38.73
C ALA A 389 -2.10 28.02 38.00
N SER A 390 -2.66 28.74 37.02
CA SER A 390 -3.96 28.41 36.39
C SER A 390 -3.91 27.75 35.01
N GLY A 391 -2.74 27.64 34.38
CA GLY A 391 -2.62 27.27 32.96
C GLY A 391 -2.91 25.80 32.60
N ARG A 392 -2.92 25.53 31.29
CA ARG A 392 -2.91 24.16 30.72
C ARG A 392 -1.60 23.43 31.03
N GLN A 393 -1.71 22.13 31.25
CA GLN A 393 -0.58 21.23 31.41
C GLN A 393 -0.78 20.02 30.50
N GLN A 394 0.27 19.63 29.76
CA GLN A 394 0.36 18.34 29.07
C GLN A 394 1.47 17.55 29.73
N ILE A 395 1.15 16.35 30.20
CA ILE A 395 2.00 15.53 31.05
C ILE A 395 2.12 14.16 30.40
N SER A 396 3.35 13.70 30.10
CA SER A 396 3.54 12.34 29.58
C SER A 396 3.10 11.32 30.62
N LEU A 397 2.23 10.40 30.19
CA LEU A 397 1.87 9.19 30.94
C LEU A 397 2.61 7.97 30.38
N ASN A 398 3.83 8.12 29.86
CA ASN A 398 4.58 6.99 29.32
C ASN A 398 5.13 6.05 30.40
N ALA A 399 5.75 6.57 31.46
CA ALA A 399 6.57 5.76 32.37
C ALA A 399 5.78 5.12 33.53
N GLY A 400 5.96 3.83 33.80
CA GLY A 400 5.42 3.12 34.97
C GLY A 400 4.03 2.50 34.80
N TRP A 401 3.83 1.73 33.73
CA TRP A 401 2.65 0.88 33.54
C TRP A 401 2.89 -0.57 33.98
N ARG A 402 1.79 -1.28 34.21
CA ARG A 402 1.72 -2.73 34.33
C ARG A 402 1.06 -3.31 33.08
N PHE A 403 1.59 -4.39 32.53
CA PHE A 403 1.11 -5.01 31.30
C PHE A 403 0.98 -6.54 31.44
N GLU A 404 -0.11 -7.08 30.91
CA GLU A 404 -0.34 -8.52 30.76
C GLU A 404 -1.00 -8.80 29.40
N ARG A 405 -0.62 -9.92 28.76
CA ARG A 405 -1.15 -10.36 27.46
C ARG A 405 -1.81 -11.73 27.56
N PHE A 406 -2.99 -11.83 26.97
CA PHE A 406 -3.76 -13.07 26.88
C PHE A 406 -3.91 -13.48 25.42
N THR A 407 -3.50 -14.71 25.08
CA THR A 407 -3.64 -15.28 23.72
C THR A 407 -5.07 -15.65 23.36
N THR A 408 -5.96 -15.68 24.35
CA THR A 408 -7.41 -15.88 24.22
C THR A 408 -8.10 -14.77 25.01
N ASN A 409 -9.31 -14.39 24.59
CA ASN A 409 -10.10 -13.38 25.28
C ASN A 409 -10.35 -13.78 26.76
N PRO A 410 -9.87 -13.00 27.75
CA PRO A 410 -9.94 -13.35 29.17
C PRO A 410 -11.18 -12.75 29.88
N ASP A 411 -11.89 -11.84 29.22
CA ASP A 411 -12.83 -10.90 29.85
C ASP A 411 -14.23 -10.88 29.18
N SER A 412 -14.40 -11.63 28.09
CA SER A 412 -15.64 -11.71 27.30
C SER A 412 -16.08 -10.38 26.66
N LEU A 413 -15.20 -9.38 26.64
CA LEU A 413 -15.45 -8.11 25.97
C LEU A 413 -15.05 -8.21 24.48
N SER A 414 -15.72 -7.44 23.62
CA SER A 414 -15.36 -7.29 22.21
C SER A 414 -15.77 -5.89 21.75
N TYR A 415 -15.34 -5.48 20.55
CA TYR A 415 -15.82 -4.23 19.97
C TYR A 415 -17.36 -4.18 19.94
N ASP A 416 -18.05 -5.24 19.50
CA ASP A 416 -19.52 -5.26 19.45
C ASP A 416 -20.20 -5.03 20.81
N VAL A 417 -19.60 -5.52 21.91
CA VAL A 417 -20.10 -5.30 23.28
C VAL A 417 -19.85 -3.87 23.75
N LEU A 418 -18.69 -3.29 23.41
CA LEU A 418 -18.26 -1.98 23.90
C LEU A 418 -18.72 -0.81 23.01
N LYS A 419 -19.03 -1.08 21.73
CA LYS A 419 -19.31 -0.13 20.64
C LYS A 419 -20.21 1.04 21.02
N GLN A 420 -21.38 0.79 21.60
CA GLN A 420 -22.33 1.85 21.97
C GLN A 420 -21.78 2.83 23.03
N TRP A 421 -20.81 2.41 23.84
CA TRP A 421 -20.15 3.25 24.84
C TRP A 421 -18.91 3.97 24.29
N ILE A 422 -18.30 3.40 23.25
CA ILE A 422 -17.10 3.90 22.57
C ILE A 422 -17.44 4.93 21.49
N LEU A 423 -18.46 4.69 20.65
CA LEU A 423 -18.86 5.56 19.54
C LEU A 423 -19.03 7.06 19.92
N PRO A 424 -19.57 7.43 21.09
CA PRO A 424 -19.64 8.84 21.50
C PRO A 424 -18.29 9.56 21.61
N SER A 425 -17.16 8.84 21.67
CA SER A 425 -15.81 9.42 21.82
C SER A 425 -15.38 10.24 20.60
N GLY A 426 -15.89 9.93 19.40
CA GLY A 426 -15.61 10.70 18.18
C GLY A 426 -16.76 11.59 17.72
N ASN A 427 -17.75 11.87 18.59
CA ASN A 427 -18.86 12.78 18.29
C ASN A 427 -18.41 14.17 17.79
N ASP A 428 -17.23 14.65 18.22
CA ASP A 428 -16.65 15.92 17.75
C ASP A 428 -16.22 15.93 16.28
N PHE A 429 -16.16 14.74 15.67
CA PHE A 429 -15.69 14.48 14.31
C PHE A 429 -16.78 13.89 13.41
N ILE A 430 -18.06 14.06 13.79
CA ILE A 430 -19.23 13.62 13.01
C ILE A 430 -20.05 14.85 12.61
N SER A 431 -20.37 15.02 11.33
CA SER A 431 -21.22 16.14 10.86
C SER A 431 -22.71 15.88 11.07
N GLY A 432 -23.12 14.61 11.01
CA GLY A 432 -24.51 14.17 11.16
C GLY A 432 -24.98 13.91 12.59
N THR A 433 -25.88 12.95 12.74
CA THR A 433 -26.44 12.53 14.04
C THR A 433 -25.35 12.00 14.97
N LYS A 434 -25.21 12.62 16.14
CA LYS A 434 -24.28 12.18 17.19
C LYS A 434 -24.74 10.88 17.84
N TYR A 435 -23.80 10.09 18.36
CA TYR A 435 -24.09 8.90 19.15
C TYR A 435 -24.38 9.26 20.61
N GLU A 436 -25.49 8.78 21.16
CA GLU A 436 -25.82 8.92 22.58
C GLU A 436 -25.17 7.81 23.40
N ARG A 437 -24.52 8.16 24.51
CA ARG A 437 -23.99 7.17 25.47
C ARG A 437 -25.16 6.49 26.20
N PRO A 438 -25.22 5.14 26.26
CA PRO A 438 -26.31 4.44 26.94
C PRO A 438 -26.44 4.81 28.42
N THR A 439 -27.66 4.66 28.96
CA THR A 439 -27.91 4.79 30.40
C THR A 439 -27.80 3.43 31.08
N GLY A 440 -27.20 3.39 32.28
CA GLY A 440 -27.01 2.17 33.08
C GLY A 440 -25.54 1.88 33.40
N THR A 441 -25.24 0.64 33.78
CA THR A 441 -23.88 0.19 34.10
C THR A 441 -23.10 -0.11 32.80
N PRO A 442 -21.92 0.50 32.59
CA PRO A 442 -21.08 0.16 31.44
C PRO A 442 -20.54 -1.28 31.50
N PRO A 443 -20.34 -1.94 30.35
CA PRO A 443 -19.72 -3.26 30.29
C PRO A 443 -18.27 -3.26 30.80
N GLY A 444 -17.83 -4.41 31.31
CA GLY A 444 -16.46 -4.61 31.78
C GLY A 444 -16.15 -4.03 33.17
N GLY A 445 -17.11 -3.39 33.84
CA GLY A 445 -16.93 -2.89 35.21
C GLY A 445 -16.70 -4.00 36.26
N ASP A 446 -17.05 -5.24 35.93
CA ASP A 446 -16.83 -6.46 36.72
C ASP A 446 -15.48 -7.15 36.44
N VAL A 447 -14.75 -6.73 35.40
CA VAL A 447 -13.41 -7.26 35.08
C VAL A 447 -12.44 -6.91 36.20
N SER A 448 -11.81 -7.92 36.80
CA SER A 448 -10.90 -7.70 37.94
C SER A 448 -9.79 -6.68 37.64
N TYR A 449 -9.32 -6.61 36.39
CA TYR A 449 -8.27 -5.69 35.93
C TYR A 449 -8.66 -4.21 35.92
N VAL A 450 -9.95 -3.86 36.07
CA VAL A 450 -10.38 -2.45 36.22
C VAL A 450 -10.61 -2.05 37.69
N GLN A 451 -10.44 -2.99 38.62
CA GLN A 451 -10.67 -2.78 40.06
C GLN A 451 -9.39 -2.30 40.79
N GLU A 452 -9.58 -1.40 41.76
CA GLU A 452 -8.50 -0.86 42.60
C GLU A 452 -7.89 -1.92 43.54
N SER A 453 -8.64 -2.96 43.88
CA SER A 453 -8.23 -4.07 44.76
C SER A 453 -7.41 -5.16 44.07
N PHE A 454 -7.25 -5.12 42.74
CA PHE A 454 -6.48 -6.12 41.99
C PHE A 454 -4.97 -5.93 42.15
N ASP A 455 -4.26 -7.01 42.50
CA ASP A 455 -2.81 -7.00 42.69
C ASP A 455 -2.07 -7.29 41.38
N ASP A 456 -1.67 -6.23 40.67
CA ASP A 456 -0.94 -6.29 39.40
C ASP A 456 0.59 -6.43 39.56
N LYS A 457 1.11 -6.73 40.76
CA LYS A 457 2.56 -6.91 40.97
C LYS A 457 3.19 -8.03 40.14
N SER A 458 2.41 -9.00 39.68
CA SER A 458 2.86 -10.08 38.79
C SER A 458 2.96 -9.67 37.32
N TRP A 459 2.32 -8.57 36.91
CA TRP A 459 2.31 -8.07 35.53
C TRP A 459 3.65 -7.39 35.17
N GLU A 460 4.03 -7.46 33.90
CA GLU A 460 5.27 -6.86 33.38
C GLU A 460 5.28 -5.35 33.68
N ALA A 461 6.38 -4.83 34.23
CA ALA A 461 6.58 -3.39 34.35
C ALA A 461 7.07 -2.87 32.99
N VAL A 462 6.30 -1.99 32.37
CA VAL A 462 6.62 -1.41 31.05
C VAL A 462 6.52 0.11 31.08
N ASP A 463 7.37 0.74 30.29
CA ASP A 463 7.23 2.14 29.89
C ASP A 463 6.73 2.17 28.44
N LEU A 464 5.93 3.19 28.11
CA LEU A 464 5.44 3.42 26.75
C LEU A 464 6.36 4.41 25.99
N PRO A 465 6.37 4.42 24.65
CA PRO A 465 5.64 3.53 23.74
C PRO A 465 6.03 2.06 23.87
N HIS A 466 5.05 1.15 23.79
CA HIS A 466 5.28 -0.29 23.95
C HIS A 466 4.61 -1.11 22.82
N ASP A 467 5.44 -1.94 22.18
CA ASP A 467 5.03 -3.00 21.26
C ASP A 467 5.35 -4.34 21.94
N TRP A 468 4.33 -5.08 22.35
CA TRP A 468 4.51 -6.35 23.07
C TRP A 468 5.02 -7.47 22.17
N ALA A 469 4.82 -7.36 20.85
CA ALA A 469 5.05 -8.47 19.94
C ALA A 469 6.51 -8.57 19.50
N ILE A 470 7.21 -7.44 19.40
CA ILE A 470 8.57 -7.37 18.85
C ILE A 470 9.62 -8.18 19.64
N LYS A 471 9.42 -8.37 20.94
CA LYS A 471 10.30 -9.19 21.79
C LYS A 471 10.13 -10.70 21.53
N GLY A 472 9.06 -11.10 20.84
CA GLY A 472 8.65 -12.50 20.66
C GLY A 472 9.45 -13.27 19.59
N PRO A 473 9.23 -14.58 19.50
CA PRO A 473 9.78 -15.41 18.43
C PRO A 473 8.95 -15.30 17.13
N PHE A 474 9.61 -15.46 15.99
CA PHE A 474 9.01 -15.40 14.64
C PHE A 474 8.28 -16.70 14.24
N ASN A 475 7.52 -17.29 15.16
CA ASN A 475 6.75 -18.51 14.95
C ASN A 475 5.39 -18.47 15.66
N ALA A 476 4.81 -17.29 15.82
CA ALA A 476 3.53 -17.10 16.49
C ALA A 476 2.40 -17.90 15.78
N PRO A 477 1.66 -18.77 16.50
CA PRO A 477 0.59 -19.57 15.90
C PRO A 477 -0.49 -18.71 15.24
N GLY A 478 -0.80 -19.02 13.98
CA GLY A 478 -1.85 -18.33 13.20
C GLY A 478 -1.42 -17.00 12.56
N ILE A 479 -0.18 -16.54 12.78
CA ILE A 479 0.34 -15.31 12.16
C ILE A 479 1.10 -15.66 10.87
N SER A 480 0.70 -15.05 9.75
CA SER A 480 1.33 -15.21 8.43
C SER A 480 2.71 -14.53 8.33
N GLY A 481 3.42 -14.79 7.24
CA GLY A 481 4.60 -14.00 6.87
C GLY A 481 4.26 -12.52 6.70
N GLU A 482 3.12 -12.21 6.08
CA GLU A 482 2.61 -10.84 5.89
C GLU A 482 2.55 -10.01 7.19
N MET A 483 2.06 -10.60 8.28
CA MET A 483 2.03 -9.96 9.61
C MET A 483 3.33 -10.15 10.42
N GLY A 484 4.41 -10.59 9.78
CA GLY A 484 5.75 -10.68 10.36
C GLY A 484 6.00 -11.86 11.29
N ARG A 485 5.08 -12.84 11.38
CA ARG A 485 5.20 -14.07 12.23
C ARG A 485 5.40 -13.83 13.73
N LEU A 486 5.31 -12.59 14.19
CA LEU A 486 5.44 -12.18 15.59
C LEU A 486 4.09 -12.26 16.32
N PRO A 487 4.07 -12.41 17.66
CA PRO A 487 2.86 -12.62 18.44
C PRO A 487 2.03 -11.34 18.67
N SER A 488 1.61 -10.70 17.58
CA SER A 488 0.85 -9.43 17.55
C SER A 488 -0.63 -9.56 17.91
N ASN A 489 -1.19 -10.77 17.89
CA ASN A 489 -2.58 -11.04 18.22
C ASN A 489 -2.86 -11.17 19.74
N GLY A 490 -4.14 -11.20 20.10
CA GLY A 490 -4.64 -11.43 21.45
C GLY A 490 -5.05 -10.14 22.17
N VAL A 491 -5.45 -10.30 23.43
CA VAL A 491 -5.92 -9.20 24.28
C VAL A 491 -4.76 -8.70 25.15
N GLY A 492 -4.47 -7.41 25.10
CA GLY A 492 -3.48 -6.76 25.96
C GLY A 492 -4.16 -5.83 26.97
N TRP A 493 -3.81 -5.96 28.25
CA TRP A 493 -4.27 -5.05 29.30
C TRP A 493 -3.10 -4.25 29.88
N TYR A 494 -3.30 -2.94 29.98
CA TYR A 494 -2.37 -2.00 30.60
C TYR A 494 -3.03 -1.35 31.81
N ARG A 495 -2.33 -1.27 32.95
CA ARG A 495 -2.80 -0.63 34.18
C ARG A 495 -1.81 0.40 34.70
N ARG A 496 -2.30 1.54 35.20
CA ARG A 496 -1.48 2.59 35.82
C ARG A 496 -2.28 3.40 36.84
N SER A 497 -1.69 3.65 38.00
CA SER A 497 -2.20 4.65 38.93
C SER A 497 -1.67 6.04 38.59
N VAL A 498 -2.57 7.04 38.56
CA VAL A 498 -2.23 8.46 38.44
C VAL A 498 -2.71 9.21 39.69
N THR A 499 -1.86 10.04 40.27
CA THR A 499 -2.20 10.83 41.46
C THR A 499 -2.57 12.25 41.06
N LEU A 500 -3.74 12.71 41.50
CA LEU A 500 -4.27 14.05 41.24
C LEU A 500 -4.48 14.81 42.55
N SER A 501 -4.23 16.12 42.50
CA SER A 501 -4.55 17.03 43.60
C SER A 501 -6.05 17.36 43.65
N ALA A 502 -6.52 17.94 44.75
CA ALA A 502 -7.89 18.46 44.82
C ALA A 502 -8.12 19.65 43.87
N GLU A 503 -7.07 20.37 43.48
CA GLU A 503 -7.14 21.46 42.50
C GLU A 503 -7.31 20.93 41.07
N ASP A 504 -6.71 19.79 40.73
CA ASP A 504 -6.82 19.16 39.41
C ASP A 504 -8.26 18.71 39.06
N ILE A 505 -9.04 18.36 40.08
CA ILE A 505 -10.43 17.88 39.96
C ILE A 505 -11.48 18.89 40.46
N ALA A 506 -11.08 20.14 40.69
CA ALA A 506 -11.98 21.18 41.15
C ALA A 506 -13.00 21.60 40.07
N ASP A 507 -14.18 22.07 40.52
CA ASP A 507 -15.20 22.62 39.62
C ASP A 507 -14.61 23.70 38.70
N GLY A 508 -14.84 23.55 37.39
CA GLY A 508 -14.27 24.45 36.37
C GLY A 508 -12.89 24.04 35.85
N ARG A 509 -12.40 22.83 36.13
CA ARG A 509 -11.27 22.20 35.44
C ARG A 509 -11.75 21.06 34.53
N SER A 510 -11.03 20.82 33.44
CA SER A 510 -11.21 19.65 32.57
C SER A 510 -9.91 18.83 32.55
N THR A 511 -10.04 17.51 32.55
CA THR A 511 -8.92 16.57 32.44
C THR A 511 -9.18 15.53 31.36
N PHE A 512 -8.25 15.41 30.42
CA PHE A 512 -8.34 14.54 29.26
C PHE A 512 -7.21 13.52 29.21
N LEU A 513 -7.46 12.41 28.54
CA LEU A 513 -6.46 11.42 28.14
C LEU A 513 -6.30 11.47 26.61
N ASP A 514 -5.13 11.91 26.14
CA ASP A 514 -4.79 11.91 24.72
C ASP A 514 -3.89 10.70 24.44
N ILE A 515 -4.24 9.90 23.43
CA ILE A 515 -3.50 8.70 23.00
C ILE A 515 -3.15 8.87 21.53
N ASP A 516 -1.86 8.89 21.20
CA ASP A 516 -1.41 9.20 19.84
C ASP A 516 -1.53 8.00 18.86
N GLY A 517 -1.72 6.79 19.40
CA GLY A 517 -2.01 5.56 18.68
C GLY A 517 -1.88 4.33 19.60
N ALA A 518 -2.83 3.41 19.51
CA ALA A 518 -2.85 2.18 20.31
C ALA A 518 -3.45 1.03 19.49
N MET A 519 -2.64 0.00 19.22
CA MET A 519 -2.92 -1.05 18.24
C MET A 519 -3.46 -2.31 18.93
N SER A 520 -4.75 -2.62 18.83
CA SER A 520 -5.91 -1.88 18.28
C SER A 520 -7.18 -2.15 19.11
N TYR A 521 -8.36 -1.71 18.65
CA TYR A 521 -9.64 -1.92 19.34
C TYR A 521 -9.66 -1.40 20.78
N SER A 522 -9.13 -0.18 20.98
CA SER A 522 -8.85 0.34 22.31
C SER A 522 -10.10 0.72 23.10
N ALA A 523 -10.07 0.41 24.40
CA ALA A 523 -11.09 0.80 25.37
C ALA A 523 -10.43 1.16 26.71
N VAL A 524 -10.95 2.18 27.40
CA VAL A 524 -10.32 2.76 28.60
C VAL A 524 -11.31 2.84 29.75
N TRP A 525 -10.88 2.39 30.93
CA TRP A 525 -11.58 2.52 32.20
C TRP A 525 -10.82 3.44 33.16
N VAL A 526 -11.57 4.23 33.92
CA VAL A 526 -11.08 5.03 35.04
C VAL A 526 -11.82 4.62 36.30
N ASN A 527 -11.10 4.17 37.34
CA ASN A 527 -11.68 3.75 38.61
C ASN A 527 -12.83 2.71 38.46
N GLY A 528 -12.74 1.81 37.47
CA GLY A 528 -13.76 0.80 37.15
C GLY A 528 -14.84 1.24 36.16
N TYR A 529 -14.89 2.52 35.76
CA TYR A 529 -15.89 3.06 34.82
C TYR A 529 -15.33 3.18 33.40
N LEU A 530 -15.99 2.61 32.40
CA LEU A 530 -15.65 2.76 30.99
C LEU A 530 -15.85 4.22 30.54
N VAL A 531 -14.77 4.93 30.20
CA VAL A 531 -14.81 6.34 29.79
C VAL A 531 -14.90 6.52 28.27
N GLY A 532 -14.48 5.52 27.49
CA GLY A 532 -14.56 5.52 26.03
C GLY A 532 -13.49 4.64 25.39
N GLY A 533 -13.14 4.93 24.13
CA GLY A 533 -12.14 4.17 23.37
C GLY A 533 -12.00 4.67 21.93
N TRP A 534 -11.15 4.00 21.15
CA TRP A 534 -11.01 4.24 19.71
C TRP A 534 -10.54 2.96 19.01
N PRO A 535 -11.28 2.42 18.03
CA PRO A 535 -10.95 1.10 17.51
C PRO A 535 -9.84 1.09 16.45
N TYR A 536 -9.76 2.14 15.63
CA TYR A 536 -8.73 2.24 14.60
C TYR A 536 -7.36 2.55 15.20
N GLY A 537 -6.44 1.58 15.14
CA GLY A 537 -5.22 1.63 15.96
C GLY A 537 -4.22 2.74 15.62
N TYR A 538 -4.32 3.32 14.41
CA TYR A 538 -3.35 4.27 13.88
C TYR A 538 -3.69 5.75 14.13
N ASN A 539 -4.91 6.07 14.59
CA ASN A 539 -5.32 7.46 14.78
C ASN A 539 -5.01 7.96 16.19
N SER A 540 -4.92 9.28 16.34
CA SER A 540 -4.75 9.92 17.64
C SER A 540 -6.10 10.41 18.16
N PHE A 541 -6.43 10.09 19.41
CA PHE A 541 -7.75 10.35 19.98
C PHE A 541 -7.68 10.89 21.41
N ARG A 542 -8.78 11.50 21.86
CA ARG A 542 -8.94 12.08 23.19
C ARG A 542 -10.15 11.45 23.89
N LEU A 543 -10.01 11.18 25.18
CA LEU A 543 -11.13 10.85 26.07
C LEU A 543 -11.24 11.87 27.19
N ASP A 544 -12.44 12.35 27.46
CA ASP A 544 -12.73 13.20 28.62
C ASP A 544 -12.83 12.35 29.89
N LEU A 545 -12.00 12.66 30.89
CA LEU A 545 -11.98 12.00 32.18
C LEU A 545 -12.70 12.83 33.27
N THR A 546 -13.17 14.03 32.92
CA THR A 546 -13.81 14.97 33.84
C THR A 546 -15.06 14.33 34.47
N GLY A 547 -15.20 14.42 35.79
CA GLY A 547 -16.26 13.76 36.55
C GLY A 547 -16.02 12.26 36.86
N HIS A 548 -15.05 11.60 36.24
CA HIS A 548 -14.66 10.20 36.56
C HIS A 548 -13.46 10.08 37.52
N LEU A 549 -12.85 11.22 37.87
CA LEU A 549 -11.64 11.32 38.68
C LEU A 549 -11.93 11.73 40.14
N LYS A 550 -11.11 11.22 41.07
CA LYS A 550 -11.10 11.56 42.50
C LYS A 550 -9.77 12.20 42.91
N ALA A 551 -9.76 12.98 43.99
CA ALA A 551 -8.51 13.48 44.56
C ALA A 551 -7.69 12.30 45.13
N GLY A 552 -6.37 12.34 45.00
CA GLY A 552 -5.49 11.23 45.32
C GLY A 552 -5.32 10.27 44.14
N SER A 553 -5.25 8.97 44.43
CA SER A 553 -4.98 7.93 43.43
C SER A 553 -6.20 7.65 42.54
N ASN A 554 -5.97 7.54 41.23
CA ASN A 554 -6.94 7.08 40.24
C ASN A 554 -6.32 5.94 39.44
N LEU A 555 -7.08 4.87 39.21
CA LEU A 555 -6.65 3.76 38.35
C LEU A 555 -7.09 4.01 36.91
N LEU A 556 -6.13 4.06 35.99
CA LEU A 556 -6.35 3.91 34.54
C LEU A 556 -6.14 2.45 34.15
N ALA A 557 -7.06 1.89 33.37
CA ALA A 557 -6.90 0.60 32.72
C ALA A 557 -7.25 0.71 31.23
N VAL A 558 -6.38 0.22 30.36
CA VAL A 558 -6.55 0.25 28.89
C VAL A 558 -6.52 -1.18 28.36
N ARG A 559 -7.52 -1.55 27.56
CA ARG A 559 -7.62 -2.82 26.86
C ARG A 559 -7.37 -2.62 25.38
N LEU A 560 -6.66 -3.55 24.75
CA LEU A 560 -6.46 -3.68 23.29
C LEU A 560 -6.79 -5.11 22.85
N ASP A 561 -7.25 -5.28 21.62
CA ASP A 561 -7.75 -6.57 21.11
C ASP A 561 -7.35 -6.79 19.64
N ASN A 562 -6.32 -7.61 19.43
CA ASN A 562 -5.73 -7.78 18.10
C ASN A 562 -6.15 -9.12 17.49
N ALA A 563 -6.98 -9.06 16.46
CA ALA A 563 -7.39 -10.22 15.68
C ALA A 563 -6.24 -10.77 14.80
N LEU A 564 -6.33 -12.07 14.48
CA LEU A 564 -5.56 -12.70 13.40
C LEU A 564 -6.01 -12.13 12.04
N ASP A 565 -5.14 -12.14 11.03
CA ASP A 565 -5.48 -11.70 9.66
C ASP A 565 -6.14 -10.31 9.63
N SER A 566 -5.49 -9.34 10.29
CA SER A 566 -5.96 -7.96 10.46
C SER A 566 -5.13 -6.92 9.70
N SER A 567 -4.02 -7.33 9.06
CA SER A 567 -3.10 -6.45 8.34
C SER A 567 -2.32 -7.20 7.24
N ARG A 568 -1.85 -6.48 6.21
CA ARG A 568 -0.95 -6.99 5.14
C ARG A 568 0.55 -6.90 5.50
N TYR A 569 0.86 -6.08 6.50
CA TYR A 569 2.19 -5.78 7.03
C TYR A 569 2.16 -5.93 8.55
N TYR A 570 3.30 -5.88 9.24
CA TYR A 570 3.33 -5.90 10.70
C TYR A 570 2.65 -4.67 11.31
N PRO A 571 1.52 -4.79 12.04
CA PRO A 571 0.88 -3.64 12.66
C PRO A 571 1.58 -3.21 13.97
N GLY A 572 2.40 -4.10 14.56
CA GLY A 572 2.78 -4.03 15.96
C GLY A 572 1.59 -4.31 16.89
N ALA A 573 1.80 -4.25 18.21
CA ALA A 573 0.73 -4.53 19.15
C ALA A 573 0.96 -3.88 20.53
N GLY A 574 0.04 -3.02 20.97
CA GLY A 574 0.18 -2.27 22.21
C GLY A 574 -0.08 -0.78 22.09
N ILE A 575 0.18 -0.03 23.17
CA ILE A 575 0.16 1.43 23.15
C ILE A 575 1.51 1.89 22.57
N TYR A 576 1.62 1.78 21.25
CA TYR A 576 2.86 1.90 20.48
C TYR A 576 3.25 3.35 20.12
N ARG A 577 2.48 4.32 20.60
CA ARG A 577 2.81 5.75 20.59
C ARG A 577 2.59 6.36 21.98
N ASN A 578 2.85 7.67 22.09
CA ASN A 578 2.78 8.39 23.35
C ASN A 578 1.34 8.52 23.87
N ILE A 579 1.24 8.68 25.19
CA ILE A 579 -0.01 8.92 25.91
C ILE A 579 0.19 10.08 26.88
N TRP A 580 -0.80 10.97 26.94
CA TRP A 580 -0.70 12.23 27.67
C TRP A 580 -1.92 12.46 28.56
N LEU A 581 -1.67 12.97 29.77
CA LEU A 581 -2.70 13.59 30.59
C LEU A 581 -2.70 15.09 30.29
N VAL A 582 -3.82 15.60 29.77
CA VAL A 582 -4.01 17.04 29.54
C VAL A 582 -4.93 17.60 30.60
N LYS A 583 -4.50 18.65 31.30
CA LYS A 583 -5.29 19.37 32.29
C LYS A 583 -5.49 20.81 31.82
N ALA A 584 -6.70 21.32 31.84
CA ALA A 584 -7.03 22.68 31.41
C ALA A 584 -8.11 23.31 32.30
N ASP A 585 -8.35 24.62 32.12
CA ASP A 585 -9.59 25.24 32.57
C ASP A 585 -10.78 24.67 31.77
N ALA A 586 -11.97 24.59 32.34
CA ALA A 586 -13.16 24.12 31.63
C ALA A 586 -13.57 25.01 30.45
N THR A 587 -12.95 26.20 30.31
CA THR A 587 -12.98 27.02 29.09
C THR A 587 -11.58 27.07 28.47
N HIS A 588 -11.36 26.35 27.38
CA HIS A 588 -10.02 26.11 26.81
C HIS A 588 -10.05 25.98 25.27
N VAL A 589 -8.88 26.02 24.61
CA VAL A 589 -8.76 25.72 23.17
C VAL A 589 -9.08 24.24 22.93
N GLY A 590 -10.02 23.95 22.03
CA GLY A 590 -10.51 22.59 21.76
C GLY A 590 -9.43 21.61 21.29
N GLN A 591 -9.75 20.31 21.22
CA GLN A 591 -8.85 19.32 20.64
C GLN A 591 -8.56 19.68 19.17
N PHE A 592 -7.27 19.86 18.85
CA PHE A 592 -6.83 20.33 17.52
C PHE A 592 -7.47 21.67 17.09
N GLY A 593 -7.91 22.48 18.07
CA GLY A 593 -8.71 23.69 17.92
C GLY A 593 -7.97 24.91 17.37
N THR A 594 -6.84 24.73 16.70
CA THR A 594 -6.13 25.81 15.99
C THR A 594 -5.88 25.40 14.55
N TYR A 595 -6.18 26.30 13.62
CA TYR A 595 -5.90 26.12 12.20
C TYR A 595 -5.22 27.37 11.66
N ILE A 596 -3.96 27.23 11.20
CA ILE A 596 -3.17 28.32 10.64
C ILE A 596 -2.94 28.06 9.16
N THR A 597 -3.26 29.04 8.33
CA THR A 597 -2.99 29.00 6.89
C THR A 597 -2.18 30.21 6.44
N THR A 598 -1.50 30.09 5.30
CA THR A 598 -0.67 31.15 4.72
C THR A 598 -1.13 31.49 3.30
N PRO A 599 -2.29 32.16 3.12
CA PRO A 599 -2.95 32.28 1.81
C PRO A 599 -2.21 33.21 0.83
N THR A 600 -1.35 34.10 1.31
CA THR A 600 -0.39 34.82 0.46
C THR A 600 1.01 34.70 1.06
N VAL A 601 1.99 34.31 0.24
CA VAL A 601 3.39 34.11 0.66
C VAL A 601 4.32 34.73 -0.37
N SER A 602 5.32 35.47 0.11
CA SER A 602 6.42 35.98 -0.71
C SER A 602 7.65 36.22 0.18
N LYS A 603 8.82 36.40 -0.45
CA LYS A 603 10.06 36.77 0.26
C LYS A 603 9.99 38.13 0.99
N LYS A 604 8.98 38.98 0.72
CA LYS A 604 8.78 40.30 1.36
C LYS A 604 7.75 40.28 2.49
N SER A 605 6.69 39.48 2.34
CA SER A 605 5.60 39.37 3.32
C SER A 605 4.78 38.11 3.09
N ALA A 606 4.23 37.57 4.17
CA ALA A 606 3.19 36.56 4.13
C ALA A 606 1.99 36.99 5.00
N SER A 607 0.77 36.73 4.55
CA SER A 607 -0.42 36.78 5.40
C SER A 607 -0.56 35.47 6.14
N LEU A 608 -1.02 35.55 7.39
CA LEU A 608 -1.39 34.40 8.21
C LEU A 608 -2.86 34.56 8.57
N ASP A 609 -3.67 33.53 8.32
CA ASP A 609 -5.04 33.45 8.81
C ASP A 609 -5.10 32.35 9.87
N LEU A 610 -5.75 32.63 11.01
CA LEU A 610 -5.84 31.77 12.18
C LEU A 610 -7.29 31.67 12.65
N THR A 611 -7.80 30.44 12.68
CA THR A 611 -9.01 30.08 13.42
C THR A 611 -8.63 29.49 14.77
N VAL A 612 -9.26 29.95 15.85
CA VAL A 612 -9.19 29.34 17.19
C VAL A 612 -10.58 28.89 17.63
N GLU A 613 -10.75 27.59 17.82
CA GLU A 613 -11.92 26.98 18.44
C GLU A 613 -11.74 26.94 19.97
N VAL A 614 -12.70 27.50 20.70
CA VAL A 614 -12.77 27.50 22.15
C VAL A 614 -13.94 26.63 22.60
N GLU A 615 -13.65 25.66 23.46
CA GLU A 615 -14.62 24.81 24.13
C GLU A 615 -14.93 25.37 25.52
N ASN A 616 -16.20 25.35 25.92
CA ASN A 616 -16.66 25.78 27.23
C ASN A 616 -17.54 24.71 27.89
N GLN A 617 -16.93 23.87 28.71
CA GLN A 617 -17.60 22.81 29.47
C GLN A 617 -18.30 23.33 30.75
N LYS A 618 -18.26 24.65 31.04
CA LYS A 618 -18.96 25.24 32.19
C LYS A 618 -20.47 25.29 31.96
N SER A 619 -21.24 25.27 33.05
CA SER A 619 -22.70 25.44 33.07
C SER A 619 -23.19 26.87 32.76
N THR A 620 -22.28 27.79 32.43
CA THR A 620 -22.57 29.19 32.11
C THR A 620 -21.79 29.61 30.86
N SER A 621 -22.40 30.47 30.04
CA SER A 621 -21.71 31.09 28.90
C SER A 621 -20.49 31.89 29.35
N GLN A 622 -19.45 31.94 28.52
CA GLN A 622 -18.20 32.65 28.80
C GLN A 622 -17.85 33.57 27.63
N LYS A 623 -17.51 34.82 27.95
CA LYS A 623 -16.92 35.75 26.99
C LYS A 623 -15.40 35.68 27.09
N VAL A 624 -14.78 35.06 26.09
CA VAL A 624 -13.35 34.74 26.06
C VAL A 624 -12.64 35.71 25.11
N THR A 625 -11.58 36.33 25.59
CA THR A 625 -10.64 37.09 24.77
C THR A 625 -9.48 36.19 24.35
N ILE A 626 -9.14 36.22 23.06
CA ILE A 626 -8.08 35.41 22.44
C ILE A 626 -6.97 36.36 21.98
N SER A 627 -5.73 36.09 22.40
CA SER A 627 -4.54 36.85 21.99
C SER A 627 -3.46 35.89 21.51
N THR A 628 -2.96 36.08 20.28
CA THR A 628 -1.98 35.16 19.67
C THR A 628 -0.75 35.89 19.14
N LYS A 629 0.43 35.37 19.48
CA LYS A 629 1.74 35.90 19.05
C LYS A 629 2.55 34.82 18.35
N VAL A 630 3.17 35.18 17.22
CA VAL A 630 3.97 34.27 16.39
C VAL A 630 5.45 34.51 16.63
N TYR A 631 6.22 33.45 16.81
CA TYR A 631 7.68 33.48 16.99
C TYR A 631 8.36 32.55 15.99
N GLU A 632 9.66 32.76 15.74
CA GLU A 632 10.48 31.70 15.17
C GLU A 632 10.56 30.53 16.16
N TYR A 633 10.62 29.30 15.66
CA TYR A 633 10.72 28.10 16.49
C TYR A 633 12.11 27.47 16.39
N ASP A 634 12.66 27.05 17.53
CA ASP A 634 13.88 26.25 17.60
C ASP A 634 13.48 24.78 17.89
N PRO A 635 13.45 23.91 16.86
CA PRO A 635 12.93 22.55 17.02
C PRO A 635 13.89 21.63 17.79
N LEU A 636 15.18 21.98 17.90
CA LEU A 636 16.13 21.24 18.74
C LEU A 636 15.97 21.62 20.21
N ALA A 637 15.71 22.91 20.49
CA ALA A 637 15.43 23.37 21.84
C ALA A 637 13.94 23.30 22.24
N LYS A 638 13.08 22.75 21.35
CA LYS A 638 11.62 22.59 21.48
C LYS A 638 10.90 23.85 22.02
N LYS A 639 11.25 25.04 21.51
CA LYS A 639 10.71 26.32 22.04
C LYS A 639 10.73 27.50 21.07
N ALA A 640 9.92 28.51 21.38
CA ALA A 640 9.95 29.82 20.75
C ALA A 640 11.31 30.54 20.91
N LYS A 641 11.70 31.31 19.89
CA LYS A 641 12.99 31.99 19.77
C LYS A 641 12.83 33.48 19.45
N GLY A 642 13.59 34.31 20.14
CA GLY A 642 13.69 35.75 19.85
C GLY A 642 12.46 36.55 20.28
N LYS A 643 12.10 37.56 19.48
CA LYS A 643 10.89 38.38 19.67
C LYS A 643 9.79 37.89 18.73
N ALA A 644 8.54 38.23 19.04
CA ALA A 644 7.42 37.92 18.15
C ALA A 644 7.62 38.56 16.76
N VAL A 645 7.44 37.77 15.70
CA VAL A 645 7.54 38.19 14.29
C VAL A 645 6.20 38.69 13.73
N ALA A 646 5.10 38.29 14.37
CA ALA A 646 3.76 38.84 14.16
C ALA A 646 2.92 38.74 15.45
N THR A 647 1.82 39.48 15.49
CA THR A 647 0.81 39.44 16.55
C THR A 647 -0.55 39.61 15.88
N PHE A 648 -1.47 38.69 16.17
CA PHE A 648 -2.85 38.79 15.72
C PHE A 648 -3.58 39.86 16.55
N PRO A 649 -4.58 40.56 15.98
CA PRO A 649 -5.43 41.43 16.78
C PRO A 649 -6.17 40.59 17.83
N ASP A 650 -6.31 41.12 19.05
CA ASP A 650 -7.09 40.45 20.10
C ASP A 650 -8.56 40.38 19.65
N VAL A 651 -9.12 39.17 19.62
CA VAL A 651 -10.53 38.91 19.28
C VAL A 651 -11.29 38.43 20.51
N SER A 652 -12.62 38.50 20.49
CA SER A 652 -13.46 37.97 21.56
C SER A 652 -14.60 37.14 21.00
N VAL A 653 -14.82 35.97 21.61
CA VAL A 653 -15.92 35.05 21.30
C VAL A 653 -16.78 34.86 22.54
N GLU A 654 -18.09 34.77 22.36
CA GLU A 654 -19.02 34.35 23.41
C GLU A 654 -19.39 32.89 23.14
N VAL A 655 -18.99 32.01 24.06
CA VAL A 655 -19.22 30.56 23.97
C VAL A 655 -20.30 30.20 24.98
N ALA A 656 -21.34 29.48 24.54
CA ALA A 656 -22.43 29.08 25.41
C ALA A 656 -21.99 28.02 26.44
N ALA A 657 -22.85 27.73 27.41
CA ALA A 657 -22.63 26.65 28.35
C ALA A 657 -22.62 25.28 27.63
N GLY A 658 -21.62 24.44 27.88
CA GLY A 658 -21.49 23.12 27.26
C GLY A 658 -21.33 23.14 25.74
N SER A 659 -20.77 24.21 25.17
CA SER A 659 -20.65 24.38 23.71
C SER A 659 -19.23 24.73 23.26
N LYS A 660 -19.03 24.67 21.94
CA LYS A 660 -17.86 25.20 21.25
C LYS A 660 -18.21 26.51 20.53
N GLY A 661 -17.20 27.33 20.26
CA GLY A 661 -17.32 28.56 19.48
C GLY A 661 -15.95 28.99 18.97
N SER A 662 -15.91 29.48 17.73
CA SER A 662 -14.65 29.81 17.05
C SER A 662 -14.51 31.30 16.79
N ALA A 663 -13.27 31.78 16.71
CA ALA A 663 -12.96 33.11 16.24
C ALA A 663 -11.82 33.07 15.20
N ASP A 664 -12.02 33.82 14.12
CA ASP A 664 -11.04 33.99 13.05
C ASP A 664 -10.30 35.32 13.21
N SER A 665 -9.02 35.31 12.89
CA SER A 665 -8.17 36.50 12.90
C SER A 665 -7.07 36.38 11.84
N SER A 666 -6.54 37.51 11.38
CA SER A 666 -5.42 37.52 10.44
C SER A 666 -4.29 38.46 10.87
N ALA A 667 -3.08 38.13 10.43
CA ALA A 667 -1.86 38.87 10.70
C ALA A 667 -0.95 38.91 9.47
N THR A 668 0.13 39.69 9.52
CA THR A 668 1.13 39.75 8.45
C THR A 668 2.53 39.64 9.03
N VAL A 669 3.31 38.67 8.53
CA VAL A 669 4.74 38.55 8.80
C VAL A 669 5.49 39.30 7.71
N ARG A 670 6.36 40.24 8.09
CA ARG A 670 7.27 40.94 7.15
C ARG A 670 8.60 40.20 7.06
N ASN A 671 9.12 40.06 5.84
CA ASN A 671 10.32 39.27 5.52
C ASN A 671 10.30 37.87 6.18
N PRO A 672 9.24 37.06 5.94
CA PRO A 672 9.08 35.76 6.58
C PRO A 672 10.25 34.83 6.23
N LYS A 673 10.70 34.04 7.21
CA LYS A 673 11.56 32.89 6.93
C LYS A 673 10.70 31.77 6.36
N LEU A 674 10.83 31.52 5.06
CA LEU A 674 10.01 30.52 4.39
C LEU A 674 10.44 29.10 4.80
N TRP A 675 9.46 28.22 5.02
CA TRP A 675 9.70 26.78 5.10
C TRP A 675 9.83 26.21 3.69
N GLY A 676 10.73 25.26 3.48
CA GLY A 676 10.85 24.52 2.23
C GLY A 676 11.71 23.27 2.39
N PRO A 677 11.63 22.33 1.45
CA PRO A 677 12.30 21.04 1.54
C PRO A 677 13.81 21.14 1.39
N ALA A 678 14.53 20.30 2.14
CA ALA A 678 15.97 20.16 2.00
C ALA A 678 16.31 19.28 0.76
N PRO A 679 17.51 19.43 0.15
CA PRO A 679 18.55 20.41 0.45
C PRO A 679 18.38 21.75 -0.31
N ALA A 680 17.40 21.86 -1.21
CA ALA A 680 17.23 23.03 -2.08
C ALA A 680 16.76 24.29 -1.34
N GLN A 681 15.93 24.11 -0.31
CA GLN A 681 15.38 25.18 0.51
C GLN A 681 15.67 24.90 2.00
N THR A 682 15.20 25.79 2.89
CA THR A 682 15.46 25.72 4.33
C THR A 682 14.15 25.48 5.10
N PRO A 683 14.06 24.44 5.96
CA PRO A 683 12.87 24.15 6.75
C PRO A 683 12.73 25.09 7.96
N ASN A 684 12.44 26.37 7.72
CA ASN A 684 12.23 27.34 8.80
C ASN A 684 10.85 27.15 9.46
N LEU A 685 10.83 26.91 10.77
CA LEU A 685 9.60 26.70 11.54
C LEU A 685 9.26 27.90 12.42
N HIS A 686 7.96 28.03 12.71
CA HIS A 686 7.36 29.05 13.55
C HIS A 686 6.45 28.38 14.59
N VAL A 687 6.16 29.12 15.67
CA VAL A 687 5.17 28.73 16.67
C VAL A 687 4.26 29.91 16.97
N ALA A 688 2.94 29.67 16.92
CA ALA A 688 1.93 30.59 17.40
C ALA A 688 1.55 30.22 18.84
N ILE A 689 1.71 31.18 19.76
CA ILE A 689 1.31 31.01 21.16
C ILE A 689 0.00 31.76 21.36
N THR A 690 -1.09 31.00 21.48
CA THR A 690 -2.45 31.48 21.70
C THR A 690 -2.75 31.48 23.19
N THR A 691 -3.24 32.59 23.73
CA THR A 691 -3.62 32.76 25.13
C THR A 691 -5.10 33.10 25.22
N LEU A 692 -5.86 32.34 26.02
CA LEU A 692 -7.25 32.64 26.34
C LEU A 692 -7.34 33.36 27.68
N SER A 693 -8.21 34.38 27.76
CA SER A 693 -8.48 35.13 28.99
C SER A 693 -9.97 35.42 29.17
N VAL A 694 -10.45 35.40 30.42
CA VAL A 694 -11.81 35.81 30.81
C VAL A 694 -11.67 36.92 31.86
N ALA A 695 -12.39 38.03 31.67
CA ALA A 695 -12.30 39.23 32.52
C ALA A 695 -10.85 39.73 32.76
N GLY A 696 -9.97 39.55 31.77
CA GLY A 696 -8.54 39.92 31.86
C GLY A 696 -7.64 38.91 32.60
N VAL A 697 -8.21 37.83 33.15
CA VAL A 697 -7.47 36.73 33.79
C VAL A 697 -7.18 35.65 32.76
N LYS A 698 -5.91 35.25 32.66
CA LYS A 698 -5.43 34.18 31.78
C LYS A 698 -5.88 32.80 32.29
N ILE A 699 -6.52 32.02 31.42
CA ILE A 699 -7.06 30.68 31.73
C ILE A 699 -6.43 29.54 30.92
N ASP A 700 -5.93 29.81 29.70
CA ASP A 700 -5.33 28.77 28.85
C ASP A 700 -4.11 29.30 28.07
N THR A 701 -3.27 28.38 27.60
CA THR A 701 -2.20 28.62 26.60
C THR A 701 -2.05 27.41 25.72
N TYR A 702 -2.05 27.65 24.41
CA TYR A 702 -1.92 26.63 23.38
C TYR A 702 -0.82 27.05 22.40
N GLU A 703 0.05 26.10 22.04
CA GLU A 703 1.11 26.31 21.06
C GLU A 703 0.80 25.55 19.76
N THR A 704 0.83 26.26 18.63
CA THR A 704 0.64 25.69 17.30
C THR A 704 1.95 25.84 16.52
N GLN A 705 2.66 24.73 16.27
CA GLN A 705 3.81 24.69 15.37
C GLN A 705 3.33 24.78 13.91
N PHE A 706 4.02 25.53 13.05
CA PHE A 706 3.71 25.63 11.63
C PHE A 706 4.91 26.16 10.80
N GLY A 707 4.79 26.14 9.47
CA GLY A 707 5.76 26.75 8.55
C GLY A 707 5.08 27.64 7.50
N ILE A 708 5.78 28.69 7.08
CA ILE A 708 5.27 29.66 6.08
C ILE A 708 5.77 29.24 4.71
N ARG A 709 4.90 28.75 3.82
CA ARG A 709 5.26 28.35 2.45
C ARG A 709 4.10 28.50 1.48
N SER A 710 4.37 28.81 0.22
CA SER A 710 3.41 28.54 -0.86
C SER A 710 3.64 27.13 -1.42
N VAL A 711 2.56 26.45 -1.79
CA VAL A 711 2.58 25.18 -2.52
C VAL A 711 1.64 25.31 -3.71
N VAL A 712 2.11 24.94 -4.90
CA VAL A 712 1.30 24.90 -6.13
C VAL A 712 1.47 23.53 -6.78
N HIS A 713 0.36 22.88 -7.11
CA HIS A 713 0.35 21.62 -7.84
C HIS A 713 0.07 21.92 -9.32
N ASP A 714 1.12 21.97 -10.15
CA ASP A 714 1.06 22.34 -11.56
C ASP A 714 1.10 21.07 -12.42
N ALA A 715 0.14 20.95 -13.35
CA ALA A 715 -0.08 19.78 -14.18
C ALA A 715 1.07 19.45 -15.18
N THR A 716 2.03 20.37 -15.35
CA THR A 716 3.18 20.22 -16.25
C THR A 716 4.53 20.36 -15.53
N LYS A 717 4.61 21.18 -14.48
CA LYS A 717 5.85 21.41 -13.71
C LYS A 717 5.96 20.55 -12.44
N GLY A 718 4.90 19.83 -12.08
CA GLY A 718 4.82 19.09 -10.83
C GLY A 718 4.56 20.01 -9.63
N VAL A 719 5.17 19.70 -8.49
CA VAL A 719 5.01 20.52 -7.27
C VAL A 719 5.94 21.73 -7.34
N LEU A 720 5.43 22.92 -7.06
CA LEU A 720 6.24 24.11 -6.78
C LEU A 720 6.09 24.50 -5.32
N ILE A 721 7.21 24.72 -4.64
CA ILE A 721 7.25 25.24 -3.26
C ILE A 721 8.05 26.54 -3.27
N ASN A 722 7.45 27.63 -2.77
CA ASN A 722 8.04 28.97 -2.79
C ASN A 722 8.48 29.43 -4.21
N ASP A 723 7.63 29.16 -5.21
CA ASP A 723 7.81 29.42 -6.65
C ASP A 723 8.92 28.61 -7.36
N GLU A 724 9.56 27.67 -6.67
CA GLU A 724 10.62 26.80 -7.20
C GLU A 724 10.09 25.37 -7.39
N ALA A 725 10.37 24.74 -8.54
CA ALA A 725 9.90 23.38 -8.83
C ALA A 725 10.66 22.34 -8.01
N VAL A 726 9.92 21.45 -7.34
CA VAL A 726 10.44 20.36 -6.52
C VAL A 726 9.97 19.04 -7.12
N ARG A 727 10.90 18.25 -7.66
CA ARG A 727 10.60 16.88 -8.12
C ARG A 727 10.46 15.97 -6.90
N ILE A 728 9.42 15.14 -6.89
CA ILE A 728 9.15 14.19 -5.81
C ILE A 728 10.15 13.04 -5.93
N GLN A 729 11.11 13.00 -5.00
CA GLN A 729 12.09 11.93 -4.82
C GLN A 729 11.68 11.19 -3.55
N GLY A 730 10.55 10.47 -3.66
CA GLY A 730 9.78 9.98 -2.53
C GLY A 730 10.02 8.50 -2.22
N THR A 731 9.67 8.11 -1.00
CA THR A 731 9.62 6.70 -0.60
C THR A 731 8.36 6.41 0.21
N CYS A 732 7.75 5.26 -0.04
CA CYS A 732 6.79 4.65 0.88
C CYS A 732 7.56 4.04 2.05
N ASN A 733 7.05 4.24 3.27
CA ASN A 733 7.62 3.69 4.49
C ASN A 733 6.48 3.28 5.44
N HIS A 734 6.52 2.04 5.93
CA HIS A 734 5.71 1.61 7.06
C HIS A 734 6.18 2.25 8.37
N HIS A 735 5.37 2.14 9.43
CA HIS A 735 5.59 2.80 10.72
C HIS A 735 6.58 2.09 11.65
N ASP A 736 6.98 0.85 11.36
CA ASP A 736 7.94 0.13 12.18
C ASP A 736 9.37 0.68 12.02
N GLN A 737 10.15 0.51 13.09
CA GLN A 737 11.54 0.95 13.17
C GLN A 737 12.48 -0.26 13.15
N GLY A 738 12.15 -1.23 12.30
CA GLY A 738 12.81 -2.52 12.13
C GLY A 738 12.81 -3.32 13.43
N SER A 739 14.00 -3.65 13.90
CA SER A 739 14.22 -4.42 15.14
C SER A 739 13.75 -3.77 16.45
N LEU A 740 13.19 -2.55 16.41
CA LEU A 740 12.51 -1.89 17.52
C LEU A 740 10.97 -2.08 17.49
N GLY A 741 10.41 -2.55 16.37
CA GLY A 741 8.98 -2.75 16.19
C GLY A 741 8.23 -1.46 15.96
N SER A 742 6.95 -1.42 16.31
CA SER A 742 6.11 -0.23 16.10
C SER A 742 6.29 0.85 17.17
N ALA A 743 6.85 0.51 18.33
CA ALA A 743 7.04 1.43 19.46
C ALA A 743 7.89 2.66 19.05
N PHE A 744 7.25 3.79 18.79
CA PHE A 744 7.88 4.88 18.06
C PHE A 744 8.97 5.59 18.89
N ASN A 745 10.21 5.53 18.42
CA ASN A 745 11.34 6.27 18.97
C ASN A 745 11.80 7.38 18.01
N ILE A 746 11.94 8.60 18.54
CA ILE A 746 12.28 9.79 17.75
C ILE A 746 13.66 9.66 17.10
N ARG A 747 14.66 9.09 17.78
CA ARG A 747 16.01 8.96 17.24
C ARG A 747 16.11 7.91 16.13
N ALA A 748 15.35 6.81 16.25
CA ALA A 748 15.26 5.80 15.20
C ALA A 748 14.60 6.37 13.93
N GLY A 749 13.48 7.09 14.07
CA GLY A 749 12.83 7.80 12.97
C GLY A 749 13.72 8.87 12.34
N GLU A 750 14.44 9.65 13.16
CA GLU A 750 15.44 10.61 12.68
C GLU A 750 16.54 9.92 11.84
N ARG A 751 17.05 8.77 12.29
CA ARG A 751 18.04 7.98 11.52
C ARG A 751 17.46 7.50 10.19
N GLN A 752 16.22 6.99 10.17
CA GLN A 752 15.55 6.54 8.95
C GLN A 752 15.48 7.67 7.91
N LEU A 753 14.98 8.84 8.33
CA LEU A 753 14.87 10.02 7.46
C LEU A 753 16.23 10.59 7.02
N GLN A 754 17.22 10.65 7.91
CA GLN A 754 18.58 11.10 7.57
C GLN A 754 19.23 10.21 6.48
N MET A 755 18.99 8.90 6.51
CA MET A 755 19.52 7.99 5.49
C MET A 755 18.78 8.11 4.14
N LEU A 756 17.47 8.36 4.16
CA LEU A 756 16.72 8.68 2.94
C LEU A 756 17.22 10.00 2.31
N GLN A 757 17.49 11.03 3.12
CA GLN A 757 18.11 12.28 2.64
C GLN A 757 19.54 12.07 2.10
N GLU A 758 20.33 11.16 2.69
CA GLU A 758 21.66 10.82 2.18
C GLU A 758 21.61 10.22 0.76
N MET A 759 20.58 9.40 0.51
CA MET A 759 20.23 8.86 -0.82
C MET A 759 19.82 9.96 -1.80
N GLY A 760 19.30 11.08 -1.30
CA GLY A 760 18.70 12.16 -2.08
C GLY A 760 17.18 12.20 -2.03
N GLY A 761 16.53 11.38 -1.19
CA GLY A 761 15.09 11.45 -1.00
C GLY A 761 14.66 12.75 -0.32
N ASN A 762 13.56 13.33 -0.79
CA ASN A 762 12.99 14.58 -0.27
C ASN A 762 11.51 14.47 0.10
N ALA A 763 10.88 13.31 -0.15
CA ALA A 763 9.46 13.10 0.10
C ALA A 763 9.17 11.73 0.75
N LEU A 764 8.02 11.64 1.42
CA LEU A 764 7.56 10.49 2.18
C LEU A 764 6.08 10.24 1.87
N ARG A 765 5.70 8.98 1.73
CA ARG A 765 4.29 8.54 1.78
C ARG A 765 4.12 7.65 2.99
N THR A 766 3.13 7.96 3.85
CA THR A 766 2.84 7.26 5.11
C THR A 766 2.01 6.00 4.86
N SER A 767 2.55 5.10 4.04
CA SER A 767 1.91 3.85 3.62
C SER A 767 1.58 2.94 4.82
N HIS A 768 0.32 2.67 5.16
CA HIS A 768 -0.93 3.17 4.56
C HIS A 768 -1.90 3.62 5.67
N ASN A 769 -1.40 4.47 6.56
CA ASN A 769 -2.02 4.79 7.83
C ASN A 769 -1.41 6.07 8.44
N PRO A 770 -2.15 6.83 9.27
CA PRO A 770 -1.63 8.06 9.87
C PRO A 770 -0.32 7.78 10.63
N PRO A 771 0.71 8.63 10.48
CA PRO A 771 1.99 8.47 11.16
C PRO A 771 1.89 8.83 12.64
N ALA A 772 2.97 8.59 13.40
CA ALA A 772 3.13 9.21 14.72
C ALA A 772 3.30 10.73 14.56
N PRO A 773 2.75 11.57 15.46
CA PRO A 773 2.93 13.03 15.39
C PRO A 773 4.42 13.44 15.32
N GLU A 774 5.28 12.73 16.03
CA GLU A 774 6.73 12.97 16.04
C GLU A 774 7.39 12.70 14.68
N PHE A 775 6.81 11.86 13.82
CA PHE A 775 7.32 11.63 12.46
C PHE A 775 7.05 12.83 11.54
N LEU A 776 5.93 13.54 11.76
CA LEU A 776 5.62 14.79 11.06
C LEU A 776 6.46 15.94 11.61
N ASP A 777 6.65 16.05 12.94
CA ASP A 777 7.61 16.99 13.55
C ASP A 777 9.04 16.79 12.99
N LEU A 778 9.47 15.53 12.82
CA LEU A 778 10.76 15.19 12.20
C LEU A 778 10.80 15.59 10.71
N SER A 779 9.71 15.36 9.96
CA SER A 779 9.59 15.71 8.54
C SER A 779 9.63 17.21 8.32
N ASP A 780 8.88 17.97 9.13
CA ASP A 780 8.89 19.42 9.18
C ASP A 780 10.29 19.99 9.45
N ARG A 781 10.98 19.44 10.47
CA ARG A 781 12.32 19.90 10.88
C ARG A 781 13.40 19.55 9.87
N LEU A 782 13.34 18.38 9.25
CA LEU A 782 14.33 17.91 8.28
C LEU A 782 14.06 18.44 6.86
N GLY A 783 12.87 19.00 6.60
CA GLY A 783 12.47 19.47 5.28
C GLY A 783 12.13 18.32 4.33
N MET A 784 11.40 17.33 4.82
CA MET A 784 10.78 16.29 4.01
C MET A 784 9.36 16.74 3.63
N ILE A 785 8.95 16.47 2.39
CA ILE A 785 7.56 16.58 1.94
C ILE A 785 6.80 15.32 2.36
N VAL A 786 5.54 15.45 2.77
CA VAL A 786 4.68 14.32 3.14
C VAL A 786 3.42 14.28 2.29
N LEU A 787 3.18 13.13 1.68
CA LEU A 787 1.88 12.65 1.24
C LEU A 787 1.30 11.84 2.40
N ASP A 788 0.31 12.40 3.10
CA ASP A 788 -0.17 11.79 4.33
C ASP A 788 -1.42 10.95 4.08
N GLU A 789 -1.39 9.68 4.46
CA GLU A 789 -2.32 8.63 4.03
C GLU A 789 -3.03 7.97 5.20
N ILE A 790 -4.35 7.82 5.11
CA ILE A 790 -5.15 7.31 6.24
C ILE A 790 -5.62 5.85 6.09
N PHE A 791 -6.02 5.39 4.92
CA PHE A 791 -6.71 4.10 4.79
C PHE A 791 -6.04 3.15 3.78
N ASP A 792 -5.73 1.92 4.21
CA ASP A 792 -5.43 0.81 3.27
C ASP A 792 -6.70 0.16 2.71
N THR A 793 -7.87 0.39 3.30
CA THR A 793 -9.14 -0.17 2.80
C THR A 793 -10.35 0.65 3.23
N TRP A 794 -11.46 0.50 2.50
CA TRP A 794 -12.75 1.11 2.81
C TRP A 794 -13.77 0.03 3.22
N SER A 795 -14.95 -0.02 2.60
CA SER A 795 -16.02 -0.98 2.94
C SER A 795 -15.77 -2.42 2.44
N THR A 796 -14.78 -2.65 1.58
CA THR A 796 -14.47 -3.96 0.99
C THR A 796 -13.15 -4.48 1.53
N GLN A 797 -13.17 -5.64 2.21
CA GLN A 797 -11.99 -6.22 2.86
C GLN A 797 -10.78 -6.43 1.93
N LYS A 798 -9.57 -6.24 2.47
CA LYS A 798 -8.33 -6.86 1.96
C LYS A 798 -7.90 -8.05 2.82
N LYS A 799 -8.21 -8.01 4.11
CA LYS A 799 -7.97 -9.03 5.14
C LYS A 799 -9.23 -9.21 6.00
N SER A 800 -9.44 -10.40 6.56
CA SER A 800 -10.71 -10.75 7.20
C SER A 800 -11.05 -9.93 8.45
N HIS A 801 -10.05 -9.32 9.10
CA HIS A 801 -10.22 -8.48 10.28
C HIS A 801 -9.55 -7.10 10.16
N ASP A 802 -9.51 -6.53 8.95
CA ASP A 802 -9.05 -5.15 8.73
C ASP A 802 -10.15 -4.08 8.97
N PHE A 803 -9.85 -2.83 8.60
CA PHE A 803 -10.69 -1.67 8.85
C PHE A 803 -12.11 -1.77 8.25
N HIS A 804 -12.37 -2.63 7.25
CA HIS A 804 -13.69 -2.70 6.61
C HIS A 804 -14.83 -3.04 7.58
N LEU A 805 -14.53 -3.77 8.66
CA LEU A 805 -15.49 -4.13 9.71
C LEU A 805 -16.03 -2.92 10.47
N ILE A 806 -15.26 -1.83 10.54
CA ILE A 806 -15.61 -0.60 11.28
C ILE A 806 -15.75 0.64 10.38
N PHE A 807 -15.35 0.55 9.11
CA PHE A 807 -15.46 1.64 8.13
C PHE A 807 -16.84 2.34 8.14
N PRO A 808 -18.00 1.63 8.12
CA PRO A 808 -19.32 2.30 8.08
C PRO A 808 -19.62 3.21 9.27
N GLU A 809 -18.92 3.03 10.39
CA GLU A 809 -19.09 3.78 11.63
C GLU A 809 -17.96 4.77 11.89
N TRP A 810 -16.74 4.47 11.44
CA TRP A 810 -15.55 5.20 11.86
C TRP A 810 -14.90 6.07 10.79
N HIS A 811 -15.15 5.85 9.49
CA HIS A 811 -14.45 6.57 8.42
C HIS A 811 -14.51 8.11 8.52
N GLU A 812 -15.68 8.70 8.84
CA GLU A 812 -15.81 10.16 8.97
C GLU A 812 -15.00 10.68 10.17
N GLN A 813 -15.21 10.09 11.34
CA GLN A 813 -14.56 10.53 12.58
C GLN A 813 -13.05 10.29 12.55
N ASP A 814 -12.58 9.19 11.95
CA ASP A 814 -11.17 8.95 11.72
C ASP A 814 -10.55 9.99 10.77
N LEU A 815 -11.17 10.24 9.61
CA LEU A 815 -10.67 11.15 8.60
C LEU A 815 -10.59 12.60 9.11
N ARG A 816 -11.63 13.08 9.81
CA ARG A 816 -11.61 14.44 10.37
C ARG A 816 -10.62 14.57 11.53
N ALA A 817 -10.49 13.57 12.41
CA ALA A 817 -9.50 13.61 13.49
C ALA A 817 -8.06 13.69 12.96
N PHE A 818 -7.74 12.85 11.96
CA PHE A 818 -6.47 12.85 11.24
C PHE A 818 -6.14 14.22 10.62
N ILE A 819 -7.04 14.77 9.79
CA ILE A 819 -6.78 16.07 9.14
C ILE A 819 -6.65 17.19 10.17
N ARG A 820 -7.50 17.22 11.20
CA ARG A 820 -7.44 18.28 12.23
C ARG A 820 -6.13 18.23 13.03
N ARG A 821 -5.63 17.02 13.34
CA ARG A 821 -4.31 16.80 13.95
C ARG A 821 -3.21 17.42 13.08
N ASP A 822 -3.22 17.10 11.79
CA ASP A 822 -2.02 17.26 10.95
C ASP A 822 -2.01 18.52 10.05
N ARG A 823 -3.16 19.19 9.85
CA ARG A 823 -3.32 20.35 8.93
C ARG A 823 -2.38 21.54 9.17
N ASN A 824 -1.71 21.63 10.32
CA ASN A 824 -0.74 22.70 10.61
C ASN A 824 0.71 22.34 10.20
N HIS A 825 1.02 21.05 9.96
CA HIS A 825 2.35 20.62 9.54
C HIS A 825 2.69 21.17 8.13
N PRO A 826 3.75 21.98 7.96
CA PRO A 826 4.14 22.50 6.66
C PRO A 826 4.63 21.41 5.68
N SER A 827 5.15 20.28 6.18
CA SER A 827 5.61 19.14 5.37
C SER A 827 4.51 18.46 4.59
N VAL A 828 3.30 18.32 5.16
CA VAL A 828 2.16 17.72 4.47
C VAL A 828 1.72 18.63 3.32
N ILE A 829 1.65 18.08 2.11
CA ILE A 829 1.22 18.79 0.89
C ILE A 829 -0.08 18.27 0.28
N ALA A 830 -0.47 17.03 0.56
CA ALA A 830 -1.66 16.37 0.01
C ALA A 830 -2.16 15.27 0.96
N TRP A 831 -3.47 14.99 0.90
CA TRP A 831 -4.15 13.99 1.72
C TRP A 831 -4.54 12.77 0.88
N SER A 832 -3.98 11.60 1.18
CA SER A 832 -4.37 10.32 0.56
C SER A 832 -5.48 9.64 1.34
N ILE A 833 -6.65 9.54 0.73
CA ILE A 833 -7.84 8.92 1.37
C ILE A 833 -7.88 7.39 1.22
N GLY A 834 -6.95 6.79 0.49
CA GLY A 834 -6.99 5.36 0.19
C GLY A 834 -5.75 4.84 -0.55
N ASN A 835 -5.35 3.62 -0.24
CA ASN A 835 -4.35 2.87 -1.01
C ASN A 835 -4.98 1.61 -1.62
N GLU A 836 -4.82 1.40 -2.93
CA GLU A 836 -5.17 0.15 -3.63
C GLU A 836 -6.53 -0.42 -3.21
N ILE A 837 -7.51 0.46 -3.04
CA ILE A 837 -8.85 0.08 -2.57
C ILE A 837 -9.43 -0.97 -3.54
N PRO A 838 -10.05 -2.06 -3.06
CA PRO A 838 -10.69 -3.03 -3.94
C PRO A 838 -11.76 -2.38 -4.85
N ASP A 839 -11.98 -2.99 -6.02
CA ASP A 839 -13.05 -2.60 -6.95
C ASP A 839 -13.02 -1.12 -7.39
N GLN A 840 -11.84 -0.59 -7.74
CA GLN A 840 -11.64 0.83 -8.10
C GLN A 840 -12.48 1.29 -9.30
N SER A 841 -12.88 0.36 -10.19
CA SER A 841 -13.74 0.63 -11.34
C SER A 841 -15.24 0.58 -11.03
N ASP A 842 -15.66 0.17 -9.81
CA ASP A 842 -17.07 0.22 -9.42
C ASP A 842 -17.49 1.67 -9.12
N PRO A 843 -18.55 2.19 -9.77
CA PRO A 843 -19.13 3.50 -9.42
C PRO A 843 -19.61 3.63 -7.97
N ALA A 844 -19.80 2.54 -7.22
CA ALA A 844 -20.05 2.56 -5.78
C ALA A 844 -18.79 2.96 -5.00
N THR A 845 -17.64 2.33 -5.28
CA THR A 845 -16.32 2.72 -4.74
C THR A 845 -16.01 4.17 -5.07
N GLY A 846 -16.30 4.60 -6.31
CA GLY A 846 -16.14 5.99 -6.72
C GLY A 846 -17.02 7.00 -5.98
N LYS A 847 -18.18 6.59 -5.42
CA LYS A 847 -19.00 7.46 -4.55
C LYS A 847 -18.43 7.58 -3.14
N ILE A 848 -17.87 6.50 -2.59
CA ILE A 848 -17.15 6.54 -1.32
C ILE A 848 -15.94 7.47 -1.45
N ALA A 849 -15.21 7.41 -2.57
CA ALA A 849 -14.14 8.36 -2.87
C ALA A 849 -14.62 9.82 -2.89
N GLN A 850 -15.85 10.09 -3.37
CA GLN A 850 -16.45 11.44 -3.38
C GLN A 850 -16.81 11.91 -1.97
N GLU A 851 -17.40 11.03 -1.16
CA GLU A 851 -17.75 11.30 0.24
C GLU A 851 -16.50 11.63 1.06
N LEU A 852 -15.48 10.78 1.02
CA LEU A 852 -14.20 11.00 1.70
C LEU A 852 -13.53 12.30 1.23
N ARG A 853 -13.48 12.57 -0.09
CA ARG A 853 -12.93 13.83 -0.60
C ARG A 853 -13.71 15.07 -0.14
N ASN A 854 -15.04 14.97 -0.01
CA ASN A 854 -15.84 16.08 0.49
C ASN A 854 -15.53 16.35 1.97
N ILE A 855 -15.40 15.30 2.80
CA ILE A 855 -14.95 15.42 4.19
C ILE A 855 -13.58 16.11 4.26
N VAL A 856 -12.60 15.74 3.41
CA VAL A 856 -11.30 16.45 3.40
C VAL A 856 -11.47 17.93 3.09
N ARG A 857 -12.29 18.27 2.09
CA ARG A 857 -12.52 19.66 1.66
C ARG A 857 -13.31 20.49 2.67
N GLU A 858 -14.03 19.88 3.59
CA GLU A 858 -14.66 20.56 4.71
C GLU A 858 -13.65 20.90 5.82
N GLU A 859 -12.58 20.12 5.98
CA GLU A 859 -11.57 20.27 7.04
C GLU A 859 -10.32 21.06 6.61
N ASP A 860 -9.87 20.90 5.36
CA ASP A 860 -8.69 21.55 4.78
C ASP A 860 -8.83 21.76 3.25
N LEU A 861 -9.07 23.01 2.83
CA LEU A 861 -9.06 23.43 1.42
C LEU A 861 -7.66 23.81 0.88
N THR A 862 -6.63 23.83 1.73
CA THR A 862 -5.27 24.27 1.34
C THR A 862 -4.42 23.16 0.73
N ARG A 863 -4.86 21.89 0.85
CA ARG A 863 -4.17 20.71 0.33
C ARG A 863 -5.12 19.86 -0.52
N PRO A 864 -4.71 19.40 -1.72
CA PRO A 864 -5.51 18.54 -2.57
C PRO A 864 -5.67 17.12 -2.03
N VAL A 865 -6.73 16.45 -2.50
CA VAL A 865 -7.05 15.04 -2.19
C VAL A 865 -6.54 14.11 -3.28
N THR A 866 -6.05 12.95 -2.88
CA THR A 866 -5.51 11.90 -3.77
C THR A 866 -5.73 10.51 -3.18
N GLN A 867 -5.28 9.48 -3.89
CA GLN A 867 -5.28 8.07 -3.47
C GLN A 867 -4.23 7.30 -4.30
N GLY A 868 -3.80 6.12 -3.83
CA GLY A 868 -2.96 5.20 -4.61
C GLY A 868 -3.77 4.26 -5.49
N MET A 869 -3.76 4.46 -6.82
CA MET A 869 -4.57 3.68 -7.77
C MET A 869 -3.71 2.69 -8.58
N ASN A 870 -3.86 1.39 -8.31
CA ASN A 870 -3.20 0.31 -9.06
C ASN A 870 -3.99 -0.21 -10.26
N SER A 871 -5.30 0.06 -10.30
CA SER A 871 -6.23 -0.59 -11.24
C SER A 871 -7.31 0.33 -11.81
N ALA A 872 -7.57 1.49 -11.18
CA ALA A 872 -8.45 2.51 -11.75
C ALA A 872 -7.93 2.99 -13.12
N SER A 873 -8.84 3.09 -14.09
CA SER A 873 -8.62 3.80 -15.34
C SER A 873 -9.06 5.26 -15.21
N ALA A 874 -8.57 6.14 -16.09
CA ALA A 874 -9.01 7.53 -16.15
C ALA A 874 -10.52 7.70 -16.48
N GLY A 875 -11.19 6.64 -16.94
CA GLY A 875 -12.63 6.61 -17.16
C GLY A 875 -13.46 6.34 -15.91
N ASP A 876 -12.84 5.86 -14.83
CA ASP A 876 -13.55 5.46 -13.61
C ASP A 876 -13.82 6.63 -12.68
N LEU A 877 -14.96 6.56 -11.96
CA LEU A 877 -15.40 7.64 -11.06
C LEU A 877 -14.40 7.91 -9.93
N THR A 878 -13.70 6.87 -9.50
CA THR A 878 -12.63 6.89 -8.49
C THR A 878 -11.49 7.81 -8.89
N ALA A 879 -10.99 7.70 -10.12
CA ALA A 879 -9.96 8.59 -10.68
C ALA A 879 -10.49 10.01 -10.91
N GLN A 880 -11.65 10.13 -11.58
CA GLN A 880 -12.27 11.43 -11.88
C GLN A 880 -12.42 12.32 -10.64
N THR A 881 -12.68 11.71 -9.48
CA THR A 881 -12.90 12.38 -8.21
C THR A 881 -11.65 13.03 -7.62
N MET A 882 -10.44 12.51 -7.88
CA MET A 882 -9.21 13.00 -7.22
C MET A 882 -8.82 14.40 -7.67
N ASP A 883 -8.08 15.13 -6.82
CA ASP A 883 -7.47 16.42 -7.18
C ASP A 883 -6.03 16.22 -7.72
N ILE A 884 -5.34 15.15 -7.28
CA ILE A 884 -4.08 14.66 -7.85
C ILE A 884 -4.24 13.19 -8.22
N GLU A 885 -3.80 12.81 -9.43
CA GLU A 885 -3.81 11.42 -9.90
C GLU A 885 -2.56 10.68 -9.38
N GLY A 886 -2.78 9.81 -8.39
CA GLY A 886 -1.75 8.90 -7.86
C GLY A 886 -1.85 7.52 -8.50
N LEU A 887 -0.82 7.13 -9.25
CA LEU A 887 -0.76 5.83 -9.92
C LEU A 887 0.21 4.89 -9.20
N ASN A 888 -0.24 3.69 -8.82
CA ASN A 888 0.61 2.62 -8.31
C ASN A 888 0.99 1.70 -9.47
N TYR A 889 2.27 1.66 -9.84
CA TYR A 889 2.90 0.79 -10.86
C TYR A 889 2.38 0.87 -12.31
N GLN A 890 1.10 1.14 -12.54
CA GLN A 890 0.48 1.20 -13.88
C GLN A 890 1.00 2.35 -14.74
N GLY A 891 1.53 3.41 -14.12
CA GLY A 891 2.08 4.56 -14.82
C GLY A 891 3.28 4.18 -15.69
N GLU A 892 4.26 3.49 -15.11
CA GLU A 892 5.44 2.95 -15.79
C GLU A 892 5.22 1.59 -16.50
N GLY A 893 4.07 0.95 -16.27
CA GLY A 893 3.71 -0.37 -16.79
C GLY A 893 4.20 -1.53 -15.90
N HIS A 894 3.51 -2.68 -15.96
CA HIS A 894 3.69 -3.80 -15.03
C HIS A 894 4.71 -4.86 -15.49
N GLY A 895 5.63 -5.24 -14.61
CA GLY A 895 6.65 -6.26 -14.86
C GLY A 895 7.45 -5.95 -16.13
N ASN A 896 7.41 -6.87 -17.11
CA ASN A 896 8.06 -6.68 -18.41
C ASN A 896 7.21 -5.89 -19.44
N ASP A 897 5.97 -5.53 -19.14
CA ASP A 897 5.13 -4.70 -20.03
C ASP A 897 5.49 -3.22 -19.88
N THR A 898 5.79 -2.55 -20.99
CA THR A 898 6.14 -1.12 -21.06
C THR A 898 4.94 -0.23 -21.42
N SER A 899 3.72 -0.76 -21.36
CA SER A 899 2.48 -0.03 -21.63
C SER A 899 2.16 0.96 -20.50
N SER A 900 2.60 2.20 -20.68
CA SER A 900 2.40 3.32 -19.73
C SER A 900 0.97 3.86 -19.75
N THR A 901 0.35 4.03 -18.58
CA THR A 901 -0.97 4.71 -18.45
C THR A 901 -0.88 6.22 -18.27
N PHE A 902 0.31 6.80 -18.08
CA PHE A 902 0.46 8.27 -17.94
C PHE A 902 -0.20 9.07 -19.08
N PRO A 903 -0.09 8.70 -20.38
CA PRO A 903 -0.73 9.45 -21.46
C PRO A 903 -2.26 9.47 -21.39
N SER A 904 -2.92 8.39 -20.95
CA SER A 904 -4.38 8.34 -20.89
C SER A 904 -4.93 9.21 -19.75
N PHE A 905 -4.29 9.16 -18.58
CA PHE A 905 -4.56 10.08 -17.48
C PHE A 905 -4.25 11.54 -17.85
N ARG A 906 -3.14 11.80 -18.55
CA ARG A 906 -2.77 13.15 -19.01
C ARG A 906 -3.79 13.75 -19.99
N VAL A 907 -4.36 12.93 -20.87
CA VAL A 907 -5.40 13.35 -21.82
C VAL A 907 -6.74 13.57 -21.14
N ALA A 908 -7.11 12.72 -20.18
CA ALA A 908 -8.36 12.87 -19.41
C ALA A 908 -8.33 14.06 -18.44
N PHE A 909 -7.15 14.33 -17.84
CA PHE A 909 -6.97 15.29 -16.76
C PHE A 909 -5.81 16.28 -17.06
N PRO A 910 -5.92 17.12 -18.10
CA PRO A 910 -4.85 18.02 -18.53
C PRO A 910 -4.47 19.11 -17.51
N ASP A 911 -5.32 19.35 -16.52
CA ASP A 911 -5.13 20.36 -15.47
C ASP A 911 -4.77 19.76 -14.10
N LYS A 912 -4.74 18.42 -13.95
CA LYS A 912 -4.33 17.75 -12.70
C LYS A 912 -2.84 17.40 -12.71
N LEU A 913 -2.23 17.43 -11.53
CA LEU A 913 -0.91 16.85 -11.32
C LEU A 913 -1.00 15.32 -11.32
N ILE A 914 0.04 14.67 -11.86
CA ILE A 914 0.19 13.21 -11.89
C ILE A 914 1.53 12.85 -11.24
N TYR A 915 1.54 11.83 -10.37
CA TYR A 915 2.76 11.19 -9.88
C TYR A 915 2.61 9.67 -9.86
N THR A 916 3.71 8.94 -9.61
CA THR A 916 3.63 7.54 -9.18
C THR A 916 3.50 7.50 -7.64
N SER A 917 2.34 7.12 -7.10
CA SER A 917 2.12 6.97 -5.64
C SER A 917 2.82 5.75 -5.05
N GLU A 918 3.14 4.77 -5.89
CA GLU A 918 3.88 3.58 -5.52
C GLU A 918 4.63 3.05 -6.74
N SER A 919 5.95 3.15 -6.74
CA SER A 919 6.80 2.75 -7.86
C SER A 919 7.67 1.54 -7.55
N ALA A 920 8.12 0.89 -8.61
CA ALA A 920 9.12 -0.18 -8.62
C ALA A 920 8.72 -1.49 -7.91
N SER A 921 8.59 -1.55 -6.59
CA SER A 921 8.47 -2.85 -5.86
C SER A 921 9.65 -3.81 -6.12
N THR A 922 10.80 -3.32 -6.58
CA THR A 922 12.00 -4.15 -6.84
C THR A 922 12.44 -4.87 -5.57
N VAL A 923 12.80 -6.15 -5.67
CA VAL A 923 13.17 -6.99 -4.53
C VAL A 923 14.65 -7.33 -4.53
N SER A 924 15.26 -7.40 -3.34
CA SER A 924 16.71 -7.64 -3.18
C SER A 924 17.08 -8.05 -1.76
N SER A 925 18.01 -9.00 -1.62
CA SER A 925 18.68 -9.37 -0.37
C SER A 925 20.10 -8.80 -0.37
N ARG A 926 20.44 -7.94 0.59
CA ARG A 926 21.69 -7.15 0.62
C ARG A 926 22.93 -8.00 0.33
N GLY A 927 23.61 -7.77 -0.79
CA GLY A 927 24.87 -8.43 -1.16
C GLY A 927 24.75 -9.90 -1.58
N ILE A 928 23.54 -10.40 -1.85
CA ILE A 928 23.32 -11.69 -2.53
C ILE A 928 23.28 -11.45 -4.04
N TYR A 929 23.94 -12.30 -4.84
CA TYR A 929 23.93 -12.19 -6.29
C TYR A 929 23.69 -13.56 -6.92
N VAL A 930 22.54 -13.70 -7.59
CA VAL A 930 22.13 -14.92 -8.29
C VAL A 930 22.61 -14.87 -9.74
N PHE A 931 23.11 -15.99 -10.27
CA PHE A 931 23.58 -16.14 -11.64
C PHE A 931 22.82 -17.27 -12.36
N PRO A 932 22.52 -17.16 -13.67
CA PRO A 932 22.89 -16.08 -14.58
C PRO A 932 22.13 -14.77 -14.31
N VAL A 933 22.76 -13.64 -14.67
CA VAL A 933 22.14 -12.31 -14.58
C VAL A 933 21.44 -12.02 -15.91
N THR A 934 20.25 -11.42 -15.86
CA THR A 934 19.55 -10.97 -17.08
C THR A 934 20.37 -9.89 -17.81
N ARG A 935 20.37 -9.92 -19.15
CA ARG A 935 20.97 -8.86 -19.98
C ARG A 935 20.09 -7.62 -20.10
N GLU A 936 18.80 -7.74 -19.78
CA GLU A 936 17.88 -6.62 -19.69
C GLU A 936 18.11 -5.80 -18.41
N ASN A 937 17.62 -4.56 -18.37
CA ASN A 937 17.65 -3.72 -17.17
C ASN A 937 16.41 -3.91 -16.26
N ASN A 938 15.54 -4.86 -16.58
CA ASN A 938 14.27 -5.16 -15.92
C ASN A 938 13.94 -6.63 -16.14
N ALA A 939 13.42 -7.35 -15.14
CA ALA A 939 12.98 -8.73 -15.26
C ALA A 939 12.11 -9.16 -14.08
N VAL A 940 10.93 -9.72 -14.36
CA VAL A 940 10.14 -10.39 -13.32
C VAL A 940 10.96 -11.53 -12.70
N PHE A 941 11.00 -11.62 -11.36
CA PHE A 941 11.75 -12.67 -10.68
C PHE A 941 11.09 -14.06 -10.86
N GLY A 942 11.88 -15.10 -10.63
CA GLY A 942 11.42 -16.49 -10.62
C GLY A 942 12.59 -17.47 -10.47
N PRO A 943 12.35 -18.79 -10.44
CA PRO A 943 13.38 -19.80 -10.20
C PRO A 943 14.59 -19.75 -11.14
N ASP A 944 14.41 -19.29 -12.39
CA ASP A 944 15.48 -19.09 -13.39
C ASP A 944 15.83 -17.60 -13.62
N SER A 945 15.34 -16.69 -12.76
CA SER A 945 15.38 -15.23 -12.90
C SER A 945 15.58 -14.53 -11.55
N GLY A 946 16.83 -14.44 -11.10
CA GLY A 946 17.22 -13.58 -9.97
C GLY A 946 16.80 -14.03 -8.57
N GLU A 947 16.25 -15.24 -8.43
CA GLU A 947 15.76 -15.81 -7.17
C GLU A 947 16.58 -17.04 -6.77
N ASP A 948 16.88 -17.18 -5.48
CA ASP A 948 17.32 -18.44 -4.86
C ASP A 948 16.20 -18.93 -3.93
N VAL A 949 15.42 -19.90 -4.41
CA VAL A 949 14.22 -20.42 -3.73
C VAL A 949 14.59 -21.23 -2.49
N GLU A 950 15.73 -21.91 -2.48
CA GLU A 950 16.16 -22.76 -1.34
C GLU A 950 16.73 -21.92 -0.20
N ALA A 951 17.57 -20.93 -0.52
CA ALA A 951 18.05 -19.95 0.47
C ALA A 951 16.97 -18.93 0.88
N ARG A 952 15.97 -18.70 0.01
CA ARG A 952 14.97 -17.62 0.09
C ARG A 952 15.62 -16.24 0.02
N HIS A 953 16.40 -16.02 -1.04
CA HIS A 953 17.06 -14.75 -1.30
C HIS A 953 16.85 -14.26 -2.72
N LEU A 954 16.95 -12.95 -2.91
CA LEU A 954 16.75 -12.26 -4.18
C LEU A 954 17.99 -11.44 -4.54
N SER A 955 18.31 -11.40 -5.83
CA SER A 955 19.57 -10.85 -6.35
C SER A 955 19.65 -9.32 -6.22
N ASP A 956 20.68 -8.81 -5.52
CA ASP A 956 20.93 -7.38 -5.28
C ASP A 956 21.43 -6.61 -6.53
N TYR A 957 21.37 -7.22 -7.71
CA TYR A 957 21.64 -6.51 -8.97
C TYR A 957 20.62 -5.38 -9.25
N GLY A 958 19.50 -5.29 -8.53
CA GLY A 958 18.48 -4.24 -8.71
C GLY A 958 17.84 -4.29 -10.09
N LEU A 959 17.56 -5.51 -10.57
CA LEU A 959 17.00 -5.82 -11.88
C LEU A 959 15.67 -6.59 -11.80
N TYR A 960 15.27 -7.01 -10.59
CA TYR A 960 14.30 -8.07 -10.38
C TYR A 960 13.11 -7.58 -9.56
N GLU A 961 11.91 -7.79 -10.08
CA GLU A 961 10.66 -7.25 -9.52
C GLU A 961 9.52 -8.30 -9.53
N PRO A 962 8.48 -8.15 -8.70
CA PRO A 962 7.26 -8.93 -8.85
C PRO A 962 6.52 -8.55 -10.14
N SER A 963 5.57 -9.39 -10.58
CA SER A 963 4.87 -9.22 -11.87
C SER A 963 4.09 -7.92 -12.03
N TRP A 964 3.74 -7.23 -10.95
CA TRP A 964 3.10 -5.91 -10.96
C TRP A 964 4.10 -4.73 -10.99
N GLY A 965 5.35 -4.96 -10.56
CA GLY A 965 6.34 -3.91 -10.31
C GLY A 965 7.15 -3.48 -11.54
N ALA A 966 8.29 -2.85 -11.29
CA ALA A 966 9.28 -2.42 -12.27
C ALA A 966 10.67 -2.34 -11.63
N SER A 967 11.74 -2.42 -12.43
CA SER A 967 13.07 -2.03 -11.97
C SER A 967 13.18 -0.49 -11.89
N PRO A 968 14.10 0.08 -11.08
CA PRO A 968 14.25 1.54 -11.01
C PRO A 968 14.72 2.13 -12.34
N ASP A 969 15.50 1.36 -13.13
CA ASP A 969 15.90 1.77 -14.49
C ASP A 969 14.68 1.95 -15.41
N LYS A 970 13.67 1.07 -15.31
CA LYS A 970 12.40 1.21 -16.07
C LYS A 970 11.58 2.41 -15.60
N VAL A 971 11.45 2.60 -14.28
CA VAL A 971 10.73 3.76 -13.71
C VAL A 971 11.38 5.09 -14.13
N PHE A 972 12.71 5.18 -14.08
CA PHE A 972 13.44 6.39 -14.49
C PHE A 972 13.28 6.68 -15.99
N ALA A 973 13.25 5.65 -16.84
CA ALA A 973 13.00 5.80 -18.26
C ALA A 973 11.57 6.30 -18.56
N ALA A 974 10.55 5.74 -17.90
CA ALA A 974 9.17 6.21 -18.03
C ALA A 974 9.00 7.67 -17.56
N GLN A 975 9.67 8.06 -16.47
CA GLN A 975 9.70 9.44 -16.00
C GLN A 975 10.41 10.41 -16.96
N ASP A 976 11.49 9.99 -17.63
CA ASP A 976 12.18 10.80 -18.64
C ASP A 976 11.33 10.98 -19.92
N GLU A 977 10.52 9.98 -20.27
CA GLU A 977 9.57 10.06 -21.39
C GLU A 977 8.33 10.90 -21.08
N HIS A 978 7.92 10.96 -19.81
CA HIS A 978 6.76 11.70 -19.34
C HIS A 978 7.15 12.78 -18.30
N PRO A 979 7.86 13.86 -18.71
CA PRO A 979 8.43 14.84 -17.77
C PRO A 979 7.40 15.66 -16.99
N TYR A 980 6.11 15.61 -17.35
CA TYR A 980 5.00 16.20 -16.59
C TYR A 980 4.64 15.38 -15.33
N VAL A 981 5.12 14.14 -15.21
CA VAL A 981 4.98 13.32 -13.99
C VAL A 981 5.89 13.92 -12.92
N ALA A 982 5.30 14.33 -11.80
CA ALA A 982 5.96 15.13 -10.76
C ALA A 982 7.07 14.36 -10.00
N GLY A 983 7.09 13.04 -10.11
CA GLY A 983 8.06 12.15 -9.47
C GLY A 983 7.39 10.86 -9.00
N GLU A 984 7.99 10.22 -7.99
CA GLU A 984 7.59 8.90 -7.49
C GLU A 984 7.66 8.79 -5.97
N TYR A 985 6.92 7.83 -5.41
CA TYR A 985 7.17 7.26 -4.09
C TYR A 985 7.53 5.77 -4.23
N VAL A 986 8.78 5.41 -3.98
CA VAL A 986 9.27 4.04 -4.19
C VAL A 986 8.76 3.08 -3.12
N TRP A 987 8.34 1.86 -3.52
CA TRP A 987 8.14 0.72 -2.62
C TRP A 987 9.44 -0.09 -2.47
N THR A 988 10.18 0.00 -1.36
CA THR A 988 10.05 0.92 -0.19
C THR A 988 11.39 1.60 0.10
N GLY A 989 11.38 2.66 0.92
CA GLY A 989 12.62 3.28 1.40
C GLY A 989 13.46 2.33 2.26
N TRP A 990 12.79 1.68 3.22
CA TRP A 990 13.36 0.69 4.15
C TRP A 990 12.62 -0.65 4.04
N ASP A 991 13.32 -1.76 4.27
CA ASP A 991 12.65 -3.03 4.58
C ASP A 991 11.92 -2.86 5.92
N TYR A 992 10.81 -3.59 6.06
CA TYR A 992 9.87 -3.50 7.16
C TYR A 992 9.48 -4.91 7.62
N VAL A 993 8.93 -5.02 8.83
CA VAL A 993 8.53 -6.32 9.37
C VAL A 993 7.25 -6.79 8.65
N GLY A 994 7.21 -8.06 8.25
CA GLY A 994 6.12 -8.59 7.44
C GLY A 994 6.30 -8.47 5.93
N GLU A 995 5.20 -8.65 5.20
CA GLU A 995 5.09 -8.71 3.73
C GLU A 995 6.33 -9.27 2.96
N PRO A 996 6.79 -10.50 3.27
CA PRO A 996 8.07 -11.04 2.83
C PRO A 996 8.07 -11.58 1.39
N THR A 997 7.37 -10.91 0.47
CA THR A 997 7.19 -11.33 -0.93
C THR A 997 8.54 -11.65 -1.62
N PRO A 998 8.70 -12.82 -2.27
CA PRO A 998 7.72 -13.90 -2.51
C PRO A 998 7.65 -14.97 -1.40
N PHE A 999 8.53 -14.90 -0.40
CA PHE A 999 8.78 -15.97 0.56
C PHE A 999 8.01 -15.77 1.89
N ASP A 1000 6.72 -16.14 1.95
CA ASP A 1000 5.91 -16.07 3.18
C ASP A 1000 6.59 -16.73 4.41
N THR A 1001 7.48 -17.70 4.22
CA THR A 1001 8.26 -18.32 5.31
C THR A 1001 9.35 -17.43 5.92
N SER A 1002 9.54 -16.20 5.45
CA SER A 1002 10.48 -15.20 6.00
C SER A 1002 9.78 -14.25 6.99
N ARG A 1003 10.52 -13.36 7.65
CA ARG A 1003 10.01 -12.46 8.72
C ARG A 1003 9.76 -11.00 8.31
N SER A 1004 10.37 -10.55 7.23
CA SER A 1004 10.41 -9.15 6.79
C SER A 1004 10.49 -9.05 5.27
N SER A 1005 10.26 -7.85 4.75
CA SER A 1005 10.20 -7.60 3.31
C SER A 1005 11.59 -7.61 2.65
N TYR A 1006 11.56 -7.62 1.30
CA TYR A 1006 12.75 -7.53 0.43
C TYR A 1006 12.76 -6.23 -0.41
N PHE A 1007 11.70 -5.41 -0.29
CA PHE A 1007 11.40 -4.25 -1.11
C PHE A 1007 12.26 -3.02 -0.79
N GLY A 1008 12.78 -2.93 0.42
CA GLY A 1008 13.56 -1.80 0.90
C GLY A 1008 14.82 -1.56 0.11
N ILE A 1009 15.07 -0.29 -0.23
CA ILE A 1009 16.36 0.17 -0.77
C ILE A 1009 17.45 0.07 0.32
N ILE A 1010 17.05 0.24 1.58
CA ILE A 1010 17.86 0.04 2.78
C ILE A 1010 17.30 -1.18 3.52
N ASP A 1011 18.15 -2.05 4.08
CA ASP A 1011 17.70 -3.20 4.86
C ASP A 1011 17.15 -2.80 6.25
N MET A 1012 16.47 -3.74 6.91
CA MET A 1012 15.78 -3.49 8.19
C MET A 1012 16.74 -3.09 9.34
N ALA A 1013 18.01 -3.46 9.26
CA ALA A 1013 19.05 -3.03 10.20
C ALA A 1013 19.66 -1.66 9.83
N GLY A 1014 19.37 -1.14 8.64
CA GLY A 1014 19.90 0.10 8.11
C GLY A 1014 21.29 -0.05 7.50
N PHE A 1015 21.55 -1.19 6.86
CA PHE A 1015 22.64 -1.33 5.91
C PHE A 1015 22.09 -1.13 4.49
N LYS A 1016 22.85 -0.41 3.66
CA LYS A 1016 22.45 -0.05 2.30
C LYS A 1016 22.57 -1.27 1.40
N LYS A 1017 21.52 -1.57 0.62
CA LYS A 1017 21.59 -2.49 -0.52
C LYS A 1017 22.22 -1.77 -1.73
N ASP A 1018 22.61 -2.49 -2.77
CA ASP A 1018 23.24 -1.84 -3.95
C ASP A 1018 22.31 -0.81 -4.61
N ARG A 1019 21.00 -1.07 -4.57
CA ARG A 1019 19.94 -0.16 -5.06
C ARG A 1019 19.95 1.23 -4.41
N PHE A 1020 20.50 1.40 -3.20
CA PHE A 1020 20.70 2.74 -2.59
C PHE A 1020 21.57 3.62 -3.48
N PHE A 1021 22.64 3.05 -4.03
CA PHE A 1021 23.59 3.76 -4.88
C PHE A 1021 23.04 4.01 -6.29
N GLN A 1022 22.11 3.16 -6.75
CA GLN A 1022 21.32 3.39 -7.96
C GLN A 1022 20.47 4.66 -7.82
N TYR A 1023 19.63 4.73 -6.78
CA TYR A 1023 18.82 5.93 -6.49
C TYR A 1023 19.70 7.16 -6.23
N GLN A 1024 20.78 7.04 -5.45
CA GLN A 1024 21.71 8.15 -5.23
C GLN A 1024 22.34 8.67 -6.52
N SER A 1025 22.69 7.81 -7.47
CA SER A 1025 23.24 8.23 -8.76
C SER A 1025 22.25 9.02 -9.63
N ARG A 1026 20.95 8.75 -9.48
CA ARG A 1026 19.85 9.43 -10.20
C ARG A 1026 19.41 10.70 -9.49
N TRP A 1027 19.08 10.61 -8.20
CA TRP A 1027 18.50 11.72 -7.42
C TRP A 1027 19.54 12.77 -7.02
N ARG A 1028 20.80 12.37 -6.80
CA ARG A 1028 21.93 13.27 -6.52
C ARG A 1028 22.90 13.31 -7.70
N SER A 1029 22.39 13.71 -8.87
CA SER A 1029 23.17 13.75 -10.12
C SER A 1029 24.39 14.71 -10.08
N ASP A 1030 24.43 15.62 -9.11
CA ASP A 1030 25.54 16.53 -8.80
C ASP A 1030 26.63 15.90 -7.91
N PHE A 1031 26.32 14.83 -7.18
CA PHE A 1031 27.23 14.18 -6.25
C PHE A 1031 28.25 13.29 -6.99
N PRO A 1032 29.58 13.52 -6.83
CA PRO A 1032 30.61 12.69 -7.46
C PRO A 1032 30.70 11.31 -6.81
N MET A 1033 30.05 10.32 -7.41
CA MET A 1033 30.03 8.94 -6.94
C MET A 1033 30.19 7.93 -8.07
N ALA A 1034 30.70 6.75 -7.70
CA ALA A 1034 30.69 5.52 -8.47
C ALA A 1034 30.52 4.38 -7.47
N HIS A 1035 29.71 3.38 -7.80
CA HIS A 1035 29.52 2.19 -6.97
C HIS A 1035 29.49 0.94 -7.83
N ILE A 1036 30.48 0.06 -7.64
CA ILE A 1036 30.59 -1.24 -8.31
C ILE A 1036 29.71 -2.27 -7.58
N LEU A 1037 29.03 -3.11 -8.36
CA LEU A 1037 28.48 -4.39 -7.92
C LEU A 1037 28.80 -5.48 -8.98
N PRO A 1038 28.93 -6.76 -8.61
CA PRO A 1038 28.84 -7.31 -7.25
C PRO A 1038 30.14 -7.14 -6.45
N HIS A 1039 30.24 -7.80 -5.30
CA HIS A 1039 31.52 -8.01 -4.61
C HIS A 1039 32.52 -8.79 -5.48
N TRP A 1040 33.83 -8.69 -5.19
CA TRP A 1040 34.88 -9.33 -6.01
C TRP A 1040 35.59 -10.51 -5.33
N THR A 1041 34.85 -11.28 -4.53
CA THR A 1041 35.31 -12.52 -3.89
C THR A 1041 34.40 -13.68 -4.32
N TRP A 1042 34.84 -14.50 -5.27
CA TRP A 1042 34.07 -15.60 -5.84
C TRP A 1042 34.93 -16.87 -6.04
N PRO A 1043 35.25 -17.62 -4.97
CA PRO A 1043 36.10 -18.80 -5.07
C PRO A 1043 35.57 -19.83 -6.08
N ASP A 1044 34.26 -20.04 -6.13
CA ASP A 1044 33.61 -21.03 -7.00
C ASP A 1044 33.34 -20.54 -8.43
N ARG A 1045 33.76 -19.30 -8.77
CA ARG A 1045 33.56 -18.69 -10.11
C ARG A 1045 34.85 -18.35 -10.84
N VAL A 1046 36.02 -18.85 -10.40
CA VAL A 1046 37.30 -18.59 -11.08
C VAL A 1046 37.22 -19.04 -12.55
N GLY A 1047 37.41 -18.10 -13.48
CA GLY A 1047 37.31 -18.36 -14.91
C GLY A 1047 35.88 -18.35 -15.48
N LEU A 1048 34.86 -18.10 -14.67
CA LEU A 1048 33.47 -17.93 -15.12
C LEU A 1048 33.10 -16.45 -15.31
N VAL A 1049 32.12 -16.20 -16.19
CA VAL A 1049 31.55 -14.86 -16.39
C VAL A 1049 30.81 -14.41 -15.13
N THR A 1050 31.08 -13.17 -14.71
CA THR A 1050 30.51 -12.51 -13.53
C THR A 1050 30.22 -11.06 -13.93
N PRO A 1051 28.99 -10.74 -14.39
CA PRO A 1051 28.62 -9.41 -14.86
C PRO A 1051 28.93 -8.31 -13.84
N VAL A 1052 29.59 -7.24 -14.29
CA VAL A 1052 29.92 -6.09 -13.43
C VAL A 1052 29.05 -4.91 -13.83
N HIS A 1053 28.30 -4.38 -12.86
CA HIS A 1053 27.55 -3.14 -13.02
C HIS A 1053 28.16 -2.02 -12.18
N VAL A 1054 27.97 -0.79 -12.63
CA VAL A 1054 28.39 0.41 -11.89
C VAL A 1054 27.26 1.43 -11.91
N PHE A 1055 26.87 1.94 -10.75
CA PHE A 1055 25.96 3.08 -10.64
C PHE A 1055 26.77 4.39 -10.56
N SER A 1056 26.46 5.37 -11.42
CA SER A 1056 27.11 6.68 -11.42
C SER A 1056 26.32 7.74 -12.20
N SER A 1057 26.35 8.97 -11.71
CA SER A 1057 25.82 10.17 -12.40
C SER A 1057 26.72 10.69 -13.53
N ALA A 1058 27.61 9.85 -14.05
CA ALA A 1058 28.62 10.16 -15.07
C ALA A 1058 28.10 9.93 -16.51
N ASP A 1059 28.88 10.38 -17.50
CA ASP A 1059 28.55 10.17 -18.93
C ASP A 1059 29.23 8.91 -19.51
N GLU A 1060 30.41 8.56 -18.98
CA GLU A 1060 31.25 7.45 -19.41
C GLU A 1060 31.86 6.75 -18.19
N ALA A 1061 32.08 5.44 -18.26
CA ALA A 1061 32.81 4.69 -17.25
C ALA A 1061 33.77 3.68 -17.89
N GLU A 1062 34.92 3.45 -17.26
CA GLU A 1062 35.96 2.53 -17.72
C GLU A 1062 36.36 1.58 -16.58
N LEU A 1063 36.18 0.28 -16.83
CA LEU A 1063 36.42 -0.78 -15.86
C LEU A 1063 37.81 -1.40 -16.07
N PHE A 1064 38.49 -1.76 -14.98
CA PHE A 1064 39.80 -2.38 -14.99
C PHE A 1064 39.79 -3.63 -14.11
N VAL A 1065 40.18 -4.77 -14.68
CA VAL A 1065 40.40 -6.04 -13.96
C VAL A 1065 41.91 -6.26 -13.87
N ASN A 1066 42.47 -6.31 -12.66
CA ASN A 1066 43.90 -6.47 -12.41
C ASN A 1066 44.77 -5.51 -13.25
N GLY A 1067 44.32 -4.24 -13.35
CA GLY A 1067 44.98 -3.18 -14.10
C GLY A 1067 44.75 -3.16 -15.62
N LYS A 1068 44.15 -4.21 -16.20
CA LYS A 1068 43.81 -4.28 -17.63
C LYS A 1068 42.42 -3.71 -17.86
N SER A 1069 42.26 -2.80 -18.83
CA SER A 1069 40.95 -2.23 -19.17
C SER A 1069 40.04 -3.32 -19.75
N ALA A 1070 38.83 -3.43 -19.22
CA ALA A 1070 37.72 -4.23 -19.76
C ALA A 1070 36.85 -3.41 -20.73
N GLY A 1071 37.31 -2.22 -21.13
CA GLY A 1071 36.62 -1.32 -22.04
C GLY A 1071 35.95 -0.14 -21.32
N ARG A 1072 35.82 0.97 -22.06
CA ARG A 1072 35.04 2.14 -21.66
C ARG A 1072 33.67 2.08 -22.31
N VAL A 1073 32.62 2.29 -21.52
CA VAL A 1073 31.22 2.23 -21.96
C VAL A 1073 30.46 3.50 -21.57
N LYS A 1074 29.36 3.75 -22.28
CA LYS A 1074 28.31 4.72 -21.93
C LYS A 1074 27.11 3.98 -21.36
N PRO A 1075 26.27 4.59 -20.51
CA PRO A 1075 25.07 3.93 -20.05
C PRO A 1075 24.06 3.84 -21.20
N ALA A 1076 23.03 3.01 -21.04
CA ALA A 1076 21.87 3.04 -21.91
C ALA A 1076 21.13 4.39 -21.79
N LYS A 1077 20.29 4.72 -22.79
CA LYS A 1077 19.43 5.93 -22.72
C LYS A 1077 18.59 5.87 -21.42
N SER A 1078 18.54 7.00 -20.69
CA SER A 1078 17.79 7.15 -19.44
C SER A 1078 18.18 6.22 -18.28
N SER A 1079 19.37 5.60 -18.34
CA SER A 1079 19.93 4.82 -17.24
C SER A 1079 21.16 5.48 -16.62
N ASN A 1080 21.34 5.30 -15.32
CA ASN A 1080 22.58 5.64 -14.58
C ASN A 1080 23.44 4.41 -14.27
N ARG A 1081 23.14 3.27 -14.93
CA ARG A 1081 23.84 1.99 -14.83
C ARG A 1081 24.78 1.81 -16.02
N PHE A 1082 26.05 1.54 -15.73
CA PHE A 1082 27.04 1.04 -16.68
C PHE A 1082 27.16 -0.48 -16.51
N ARG A 1083 27.37 -1.22 -17.60
CA ARG A 1083 27.40 -2.69 -17.59
C ARG A 1083 28.58 -3.24 -18.37
N TRP A 1084 29.15 -4.32 -17.84
CA TRP A 1084 30.07 -5.21 -18.55
C TRP A 1084 29.64 -6.65 -18.27
N ASP A 1085 28.78 -7.20 -19.13
CA ASP A 1085 28.13 -8.50 -18.87
C ASP A 1085 29.06 -9.70 -19.06
N ASP A 1086 30.13 -9.57 -19.86
CA ASP A 1086 31.02 -10.68 -20.23
C ASP A 1086 32.36 -10.69 -19.45
N VAL A 1087 32.43 -10.02 -18.28
CA VAL A 1087 33.67 -9.97 -17.46
C VAL A 1087 33.93 -11.34 -16.84
N VAL A 1088 35.08 -11.94 -17.13
CA VAL A 1088 35.52 -13.20 -16.50
C VAL A 1088 36.14 -12.91 -15.14
N TYR A 1089 35.66 -13.58 -14.09
CA TYR A 1089 36.18 -13.39 -12.74
C TYR A 1089 37.63 -13.91 -12.61
N GLN A 1090 38.49 -13.01 -12.15
CA GLN A 1090 39.87 -13.28 -11.75
C GLN A 1090 40.08 -12.65 -10.36
N PRO A 1091 40.62 -13.41 -9.38
CA PRO A 1091 40.99 -12.83 -8.09
C PRO A 1091 41.95 -11.63 -8.22
N GLY A 1092 41.77 -10.64 -7.35
CA GLY A 1092 42.59 -9.42 -7.31
C GLY A 1092 41.76 -8.14 -7.21
N ASP A 1093 42.11 -7.13 -8.00
CA ASP A 1093 41.49 -5.79 -7.99
C ASP A 1093 40.50 -5.60 -9.16
N LEU A 1094 39.29 -5.14 -8.84
CA LEU A 1094 38.30 -4.63 -9.80
C LEU A 1094 38.10 -3.14 -9.54
N ARG A 1095 38.44 -2.28 -10.51
CA ARG A 1095 38.43 -0.81 -10.34
C ARG A 1095 37.68 -0.14 -11.48
N VAL A 1096 36.81 0.82 -11.18
CA VAL A 1096 36.19 1.68 -12.19
C VAL A 1096 36.72 3.10 -12.10
N VAL A 1097 36.83 3.79 -13.24
CA VAL A 1097 36.93 5.24 -13.30
C VAL A 1097 35.72 5.75 -14.07
N THR A 1098 34.94 6.65 -13.47
CA THR A 1098 33.82 7.31 -14.15
C THR A 1098 34.24 8.70 -14.62
N TYR A 1099 33.60 9.21 -15.67
CA TYR A 1099 33.96 10.45 -16.34
C TYR A 1099 32.71 11.28 -16.64
N LYS A 1100 32.75 12.56 -16.27
CA LYS A 1100 31.68 13.54 -16.50
C LYS A 1100 32.27 14.75 -17.23
N ASN A 1101 31.65 15.15 -18.34
CA ASN A 1101 32.17 16.11 -19.31
C ASN A 1101 33.63 15.81 -19.73
N GLY A 1102 33.96 14.53 -19.95
CA GLY A 1102 35.29 14.04 -20.31
C GLY A 1102 36.35 14.10 -19.20
N LYS A 1103 36.02 14.63 -18.01
CA LYS A 1103 36.91 14.67 -16.83
C LYS A 1103 36.61 13.54 -15.88
N LYS A 1104 37.62 13.03 -15.17
CA LYS A 1104 37.44 12.05 -14.09
C LYS A 1104 36.43 12.58 -13.06
N TRP A 1105 35.39 11.81 -12.80
CA TRP A 1105 34.28 12.12 -11.89
C TRP A 1105 34.48 11.41 -10.55
N ALA A 1106 34.43 10.07 -10.54
CA ALA A 1106 34.64 9.25 -9.36
C ALA A 1106 35.46 7.98 -9.67
N VAL A 1107 35.83 7.25 -8.62
CA VAL A 1107 36.50 5.95 -8.67
C VAL A 1107 35.94 5.08 -7.56
N ASP A 1108 35.65 3.83 -7.87
CA ASP A 1108 35.41 2.78 -6.87
C ASP A 1108 36.35 1.61 -7.12
N THR A 1109 36.57 0.77 -6.11
CA THR A 1109 37.41 -0.42 -6.19
C THR A 1109 36.87 -1.51 -5.28
N LYS A 1110 36.54 -2.67 -5.85
CA LYS A 1110 36.31 -3.92 -5.11
C LYS A 1110 37.55 -4.79 -5.21
N ARG A 1111 37.76 -5.66 -4.22
CA ARG A 1111 38.89 -6.60 -4.18
C ARG A 1111 38.41 -7.99 -3.79
N THR A 1112 39.22 -8.98 -4.11
CA THR A 1112 39.13 -10.30 -3.47
C THR A 1112 39.62 -10.19 -2.03
N VAL A 1113 38.71 -10.46 -1.10
CA VAL A 1113 38.90 -10.33 0.35
C VAL A 1113 39.37 -11.66 0.93
N GLY A 1114 40.20 -11.61 1.97
CA GLY A 1114 40.66 -12.81 2.66
C GLY A 1114 39.61 -13.40 3.62
N SER A 1115 39.98 -14.49 4.30
CA SER A 1115 39.16 -15.06 5.37
C SER A 1115 38.95 -14.07 6.52
N ALA A 1116 37.80 -14.18 7.20
CA ALA A 1116 37.47 -13.38 8.37
C ALA A 1116 38.56 -13.49 9.45
N ALA A 1117 38.97 -12.35 10.02
CA ALA A 1117 40.06 -12.30 11.00
C ALA A 1117 39.74 -11.44 12.23
N LYS A 1118 38.87 -10.44 12.10
CA LYS A 1118 38.49 -9.53 13.21
C LYS A 1118 37.10 -8.93 12.99
N LEU A 1119 36.51 -8.45 14.08
CA LEU A 1119 35.35 -7.56 14.05
C LEU A 1119 35.81 -6.10 14.04
N ILE A 1120 35.02 -5.22 13.43
CA ILE A 1120 35.06 -3.76 13.62
C ILE A 1120 33.69 -3.32 14.12
N MET A 1121 33.67 -2.39 15.09
CA MET A 1121 32.44 -1.80 15.64
C MET A 1121 32.49 -0.29 15.47
N THR A 1122 31.39 0.29 14.98
CA THR A 1122 31.22 1.72 14.76
C THR A 1122 29.89 2.16 15.35
N ALA A 1123 29.89 3.15 16.24
CA ALA A 1123 28.67 3.80 16.71
C ALA A 1123 28.29 4.95 15.76
N ASP A 1124 27.00 5.09 15.45
CA ASP A 1124 26.47 6.25 14.71
C ASP A 1124 26.76 7.58 15.46
N ARG A 1125 26.64 7.55 16.79
CA ARG A 1125 26.96 8.64 17.72
C ARG A 1125 27.63 8.06 18.96
N SER A 1126 28.70 8.71 19.43
CA SER A 1126 29.44 8.30 20.63
C SER A 1126 28.94 8.95 21.93
N ALA A 1127 27.88 9.76 21.85
CA ALA A 1127 27.19 10.32 23.01
C ALA A 1127 25.68 10.31 22.76
N ILE A 1128 24.92 9.96 23.79
CA ILE A 1128 23.45 9.84 23.78
C ILE A 1128 22.87 10.50 25.04
N GLY A 1129 21.63 10.96 24.93
CA GLY A 1129 20.85 11.49 26.05
C GLY A 1129 20.36 10.42 27.03
N LEU A 1130 19.56 10.84 28.00
CA LEU A 1130 18.86 9.97 28.97
C LEU A 1130 17.33 9.92 28.72
N ASP A 1131 16.88 10.64 27.69
CA ASP A 1131 15.51 10.88 27.24
C ASP A 1131 15.10 9.88 26.13
N ASP A 1132 15.23 8.59 26.42
CA ASP A 1132 15.02 7.48 25.47
C ASP A 1132 15.92 7.52 24.20
N ASP A 1133 17.05 8.23 24.27
CA ASP A 1133 17.96 8.36 23.13
C ASP A 1133 18.75 7.07 22.83
N LEU A 1134 19.00 6.80 21.55
CA LEU A 1134 19.54 5.53 21.03
C LEU A 1134 20.84 5.68 20.25
N SER A 1135 21.80 4.79 20.46
CA SER A 1135 22.93 4.61 19.54
C SER A 1135 22.82 3.30 18.76
N PHE A 1136 23.10 3.40 17.46
CA PHE A 1136 23.14 2.29 16.52
C PHE A 1136 24.59 1.87 16.32
N ILE A 1137 24.93 0.68 16.80
CA ILE A 1137 26.28 0.12 16.75
C ILE A 1137 26.34 -0.86 15.58
N SER A 1138 26.95 -0.44 14.48
CA SER A 1138 27.21 -1.30 13.33
C SER A 1138 28.44 -2.16 13.57
N ILE A 1139 28.36 -3.44 13.20
CA ILE A 1139 29.44 -4.41 13.28
C ILE A 1139 29.75 -4.93 11.88
N ALA A 1140 31.03 -5.01 11.55
CA ALA A 1140 31.53 -5.60 10.31
C ALA A 1140 32.50 -6.76 10.63
N VAL A 1141 32.28 -7.89 9.98
CA VAL A 1141 33.23 -9.01 9.91
C VAL A 1141 34.21 -8.71 8.79
N VAL A 1142 35.49 -8.53 9.14
CA VAL A 1142 36.52 -8.10 8.18
C VAL A 1142 37.73 -9.03 8.20
N ASP A 1143 38.48 -9.01 7.10
CA ASP A 1143 39.71 -9.78 6.97
C ASP A 1143 40.88 -9.15 7.75
N SER A 1144 42.09 -9.71 7.57
CA SER A 1144 43.30 -9.18 8.20
C SER A 1144 43.60 -7.72 7.82
N LYS A 1145 43.33 -7.32 6.57
CA LYS A 1145 43.54 -5.96 6.03
C LYS A 1145 42.46 -4.99 6.51
N GLY A 1146 41.26 -5.49 6.79
CA GLY A 1146 40.12 -4.70 7.24
C GLY A 1146 39.04 -4.50 6.18
N ASP A 1147 39.12 -5.21 5.05
CA ASP A 1147 38.07 -5.24 4.05
C ASP A 1147 36.93 -6.18 4.55
N THR A 1148 35.67 -5.77 4.40
CA THR A 1148 34.50 -6.61 4.81
C THR A 1148 34.48 -7.91 4.02
N VAL A 1149 34.40 -9.03 4.73
CA VAL A 1149 34.33 -10.36 4.11
C VAL A 1149 32.92 -10.56 3.56
N PRO A 1150 32.74 -10.66 2.23
CA PRO A 1150 31.42 -10.94 1.66
C PRO A 1150 30.94 -12.32 2.11
N GLN A 1151 29.63 -12.49 2.25
CA GLN A 1151 29.02 -13.77 2.69
C GLN A 1151 29.45 -14.27 4.09
N ALA A 1152 30.16 -13.45 4.89
CA ALA A 1152 30.50 -13.85 6.25
C ALA A 1152 29.26 -13.91 7.14
N SER A 1153 29.04 -15.07 7.73
CA SER A 1153 27.88 -15.43 8.56
C SER A 1153 28.24 -15.75 10.02
N ASN A 1154 29.41 -15.29 10.49
CA ASN A 1154 29.92 -15.56 11.84
C ASN A 1154 28.87 -15.21 12.91
N SER A 1155 28.68 -16.13 13.86
CA SER A 1155 27.86 -15.86 15.04
C SER A 1155 28.59 -14.90 15.98
N ILE A 1156 27.98 -13.74 16.23
CA ILE A 1156 28.51 -12.65 17.04
C ILE A 1156 27.72 -12.58 18.35
N THR A 1157 28.42 -12.64 19.48
CA THR A 1157 27.86 -12.45 20.82
C THR A 1157 28.21 -11.06 21.34
N PHE A 1158 27.19 -10.33 21.78
CA PHE A 1158 27.29 -8.99 22.33
C PHE A 1158 27.29 -9.00 23.85
N SER A 1159 27.97 -8.01 24.43
CA SER A 1159 27.95 -7.73 25.86
C SER A 1159 28.06 -6.23 26.09
N ILE A 1160 27.52 -5.76 27.22
CA ILE A 1160 27.48 -4.35 27.59
C ILE A 1160 27.90 -4.19 29.05
N SER A 1161 28.59 -3.09 29.35
CA SER A 1161 28.97 -2.70 30.71
C SER A 1161 28.84 -1.19 30.88
N GLY A 1162 28.57 -0.75 32.12
CA GLY A 1162 28.16 0.62 32.41
C GLY A 1162 26.63 0.81 32.37
N PRO A 1163 26.12 2.05 32.47
CA PRO A 1163 24.70 2.35 32.61
C PRO A 1163 24.00 2.38 31.24
N GLY A 1164 23.90 1.22 30.58
CA GLY A 1164 23.19 1.07 29.31
C GLY A 1164 22.70 -0.35 29.08
N THR A 1165 21.73 -0.49 28.18
CA THR A 1165 21.15 -1.77 27.77
C THR A 1165 21.24 -1.92 26.25
N ILE A 1166 21.50 -3.14 25.78
CA ILE A 1166 21.27 -3.51 24.39
C ILE A 1166 19.78 -3.81 24.29
N VAL A 1167 19.04 -2.99 23.55
CA VAL A 1167 17.58 -3.12 23.43
C VAL A 1167 17.18 -4.11 22.33
N SER A 1168 18.02 -4.24 21.29
CA SER A 1168 17.77 -5.11 20.15
C SER A 1168 19.05 -5.40 19.36
N THR A 1169 19.07 -6.52 18.63
CA THR A 1169 20.10 -6.86 17.63
C THR A 1169 19.45 -7.31 16.33
N ASP A 1170 20.12 -7.03 15.21
CA ASP A 1170 19.63 -7.40 13.88
C ASP A 1170 20.81 -7.57 12.91
N ASN A 1171 20.52 -8.02 11.69
CA ASN A 1171 21.46 -8.14 10.58
C ASN A 1171 20.83 -7.77 9.23
N GLY A 1172 19.50 -7.54 9.17
CA GLY A 1172 18.78 -7.26 7.93
C GLY A 1172 18.57 -8.48 7.03
N ASP A 1173 18.80 -9.70 7.53
CA ASP A 1173 18.45 -10.94 6.85
C ASP A 1173 16.95 -11.25 7.06
N PRO A 1174 16.12 -11.28 6.00
CA PRO A 1174 14.70 -11.61 6.16
C PRO A 1174 14.43 -13.04 6.62
N THR A 1175 15.41 -13.93 6.51
CA THR A 1175 15.29 -15.36 6.86
C THR A 1175 15.77 -15.68 8.29
N ASP A 1176 16.48 -14.77 8.97
CA ASP A 1176 16.99 -14.97 10.33
C ASP A 1176 15.89 -14.87 11.40
N MET A 1177 15.34 -16.03 11.78
CA MET A 1177 14.30 -16.16 12.81
C MET A 1177 14.80 -15.98 14.26
N THR A 1178 16.03 -15.50 14.47
CA THR A 1178 16.54 -15.20 15.82
C THR A 1178 15.82 -13.99 16.41
N ALA A 1179 15.16 -14.15 17.56
CA ALA A 1179 14.37 -13.09 18.21
C ALA A 1179 15.20 -11.81 18.44
N PHE A 1180 14.61 -10.64 18.19
CA PHE A 1180 15.30 -9.35 18.20
C PHE A 1180 16.12 -9.05 19.49
N PRO A 1181 15.63 -9.32 20.71
CA PRO A 1181 16.41 -9.09 21.94
C PRO A 1181 17.62 -10.02 22.15
N SER A 1182 17.86 -11.00 21.27
CA SER A 1182 18.98 -11.93 21.40
C SER A 1182 20.33 -11.20 21.43
N LEU A 1183 21.16 -11.52 22.42
CA LEU A 1183 22.55 -11.04 22.48
C LEU A 1183 23.51 -11.85 21.59
N THR A 1184 23.02 -12.86 20.87
CA THR A 1184 23.79 -13.56 19.82
C THR A 1184 23.06 -13.42 18.49
N ARG A 1185 23.76 -12.94 17.47
CA ARG A 1185 23.26 -12.67 16.11
C ARG A 1185 24.28 -13.16 15.10
N ASN A 1186 23.85 -13.83 14.04
CA ASN A 1186 24.76 -14.11 12.93
C ASN A 1186 24.95 -12.84 12.10
N ALA A 1187 26.17 -12.60 11.61
CA ALA A 1187 26.35 -11.62 10.55
C ALA A 1187 25.55 -12.04 9.31
N PHE A 1188 25.01 -11.09 8.56
CA PHE A 1188 24.45 -11.31 7.24
C PHE A 1188 25.30 -10.54 6.23
N ASN A 1189 25.92 -11.28 5.29
CA ASN A 1189 26.87 -10.74 4.31
C ASN A 1189 27.88 -9.77 4.94
N GLY A 1190 28.51 -10.19 6.05
CA GLY A 1190 29.54 -9.44 6.76
C GLY A 1190 29.05 -8.42 7.79
N HIS A 1191 27.74 -8.20 7.97
CA HIS A 1191 27.20 -7.14 8.83
C HIS A 1191 26.21 -7.60 9.90
N ALA A 1192 26.25 -6.94 11.05
CA ALA A 1192 25.25 -7.05 12.13
C ALA A 1192 25.11 -5.71 12.86
N LEU A 1193 24.02 -5.52 13.60
CA LEU A 1193 23.65 -4.32 14.35
C LEU A 1193 23.37 -4.69 15.82
N ALA A 1194 23.78 -3.81 16.74
CA ALA A 1194 23.23 -3.75 18.09
C ALA A 1194 22.73 -2.32 18.38
N ILE A 1195 21.52 -2.19 18.93
CA ILE A 1195 20.93 -0.90 19.32
C ILE A 1195 21.05 -0.75 20.84
N VAL A 1196 21.51 0.42 21.28
CA VAL A 1196 21.88 0.68 22.68
C VAL A 1196 21.15 1.91 23.21
N ARG A 1197 20.53 1.74 24.39
CA ARG A 1197 19.86 2.78 25.17
C ARG A 1197 20.64 3.07 26.44
N ALA A 1198 20.64 4.31 26.92
CA ALA A 1198 21.17 4.66 28.23
C ALA A 1198 20.19 4.25 29.36
N SER A 1199 20.70 3.69 30.45
CA SER A 1199 19.93 3.47 31.70
C SER A 1199 20.38 4.41 32.84
N GLY A 1200 21.31 5.33 32.55
CA GLY A 1200 21.78 6.36 33.46
C GLY A 1200 23.01 7.10 32.91
N ALA A 1201 23.38 8.21 33.55
CA ALA A 1201 24.56 8.97 33.14
C ALA A 1201 25.87 8.18 33.38
N GLY A 1202 26.78 8.19 32.40
CA GLY A 1202 28.10 7.59 32.55
C GLY A 1202 28.71 7.09 31.24
N THR A 1203 29.70 6.21 31.38
CA THR A 1203 30.41 5.59 30.26
C THR A 1203 29.87 4.19 30.03
N ILE A 1204 29.33 3.95 28.84
CA ILE A 1204 28.83 2.64 28.40
C ILE A 1204 29.90 2.01 27.49
N THR A 1205 30.26 0.75 27.69
CA THR A 1205 31.14 0.00 26.80
C THR A 1205 30.45 -1.24 26.27
N VAL A 1206 30.30 -1.31 24.95
CA VAL A 1206 29.69 -2.42 24.22
C VAL A 1206 30.80 -3.21 23.56
N SER A 1207 30.78 -4.53 23.72
CA SER A 1207 31.79 -5.44 23.15
C SER A 1207 31.12 -6.54 22.34
N ALA A 1208 31.77 -6.95 21.24
CA ALA A 1208 31.31 -8.02 20.37
C ALA A 1208 32.43 -9.07 20.21
N THR A 1209 32.08 -10.34 20.30
CA THR A 1209 32.99 -11.48 20.14
C THR A 1209 32.42 -12.48 19.15
N ALA A 1210 33.28 -13.23 18.45
CA ALA A 1210 32.88 -14.30 17.55
C ALA A 1210 34.00 -15.37 17.53
N SER A 1211 33.64 -16.63 17.35
CA SER A 1211 34.61 -17.73 17.38
C SER A 1211 35.64 -17.62 16.24
N GLY A 1212 36.90 -17.92 16.54
CA GLY A 1212 38.01 -17.94 15.57
C GLY A 1212 38.55 -16.57 15.13
N ILE A 1213 37.92 -15.45 15.51
CA ILE A 1213 38.33 -14.10 15.08
C ILE A 1213 38.49 -13.11 16.25
N LYS A 1214 39.26 -12.04 16.05
CA LYS A 1214 39.48 -11.02 17.07
C LYS A 1214 38.23 -10.17 17.29
N GLY A 1215 37.67 -10.20 18.52
CA GLY A 1215 36.56 -9.35 18.92
C GLY A 1215 36.87 -7.85 18.97
N ALA A 1216 35.83 -7.04 19.14
CA ALA A 1216 35.88 -5.59 19.11
C ALA A 1216 35.09 -4.96 20.28
N LYS A 1217 35.27 -3.66 20.51
CA LYS A 1217 34.49 -2.87 21.46
C LYS A 1217 34.38 -1.42 21.04
N VAL A 1218 33.31 -0.76 21.48
CA VAL A 1218 33.07 0.68 21.33
C VAL A 1218 32.61 1.26 22.66
N THR A 1219 32.90 2.55 22.89
CA THR A 1219 32.53 3.26 24.12
C THR A 1219 31.63 4.44 23.78
N LEU A 1220 30.52 4.56 24.50
CA LEU A 1220 29.55 5.65 24.42
C LEU A 1220 29.55 6.46 25.73
N LYS A 1221 29.04 7.68 25.66
CA LYS A 1221 28.88 8.57 26.82
C LYS A 1221 27.42 9.01 26.97
N ALA A 1222 26.72 8.45 27.94
CA ALA A 1222 25.36 8.83 28.32
C ALA A 1222 25.42 10.06 29.25
N ARG A 1223 24.68 11.12 28.96
CA ARG A 1223 24.75 12.40 29.69
C ARG A 1223 23.52 13.29 29.51
#